data_AF-A0AAV2JRG3-F1
#
_entry.id   AF-A0AAV2JRG3-F1
#
_cell.length_a   1.000
_cell.length_b   1.000
_cell.length_c   1.000
_cell.angle_alpha   90.00
_cell.angle_beta   90.00
_cell.angle_gamma   90.00
#
_symmetry.space_group_name_H-M   'P 1'
#
loop_
_entity.id
_entity.type
_entity.pdbx_description
1 polymer ?
#
loop_
_entity_poly.entity_id
_entity_poly.type
_entity_poly.pdbx_seq_one_letter_code
_entity_poly.pdbx_strand_id
1 'polypeptide(L)'
;MMLQEGPVQLLCLTAHSGVPLFTRGGSKQLPFSVIGSLNGVHMFGGAQGVSLLSCDTGGGGKVVWRVFQDAVMLIAVSGGQKTESSHTQELYLQRLLENVWGCMVLVLGQDELVSMRNVERLKRELRACFSLIDLLLEERQHGIMGTLTHCADSLLPPNPSLLQQSVDSFTQATDSEFGCLIIHGRIAAATEKWSNLMPAEVVLLSALMQSLSKSGSSSCDYPVFLPQRSPTVAHRLLRFQLLPGADVYVLCGPTPSLHRVESELLRQIWSPLMDALRDCLAVGERCLPPSVVLRQDVLSLMLINRETHRSVSCVRALSDQQDPVLPSRARCWELLKLFYIFSSTQYFHQEDSLMEERTPNSSEDYVQGFSHQPLQCYLVTEECKCYGLQTSQHQLFLLLPLALSSLTASRRGLPKEKMSENGIPRPKVLTLDTMNPTVKMVEYAVRGPIVQRAVELEKELSEGIEKPFAEVIKANIGDAHAMGQQPITFFRQVLALCSYPELLNDNTFPEDAKNRARRILQSCGGSSLGAYSPSQGINSVRQDVANYIERRDGGIPCDAENIYLTTGASDGIVTMLKLLVFGQGMDRTGVMISIPQYPLYSAALAELDAVQINYYLNEDNCWSMDITELQRAVNKARQHCLPRALCIINPGNPTGQVQSRQCIEDVIRFAAKERLFLMADEVYQDNVYAEGCQFHSFKKVLFEMGPEYSETVELASFHSTSKCYMGECGFRGGYMEVINMDDEVKLQLTKLVSVRLCAPVPGQALLDLVVNPPQPGEPSYSSFIKERTATLSALAEKAKLTEQILNTVPGIRCNPVQGAMYSFPRITIPPKAIQEAQEKGQQPDMFYCMKMLEETGICLVPGSGFGQKDGTYHFRMTILPPIDKLTILLNKVKEFHRKFTQQYS
;
A
#
# COMPACT_ATOMS: atom_id res chain seq x y z
N MET A 1 -17.61 7.10 -3.59
CA MET A 1 -17.55 8.52 -4.06
C MET A 1 -17.15 8.52 -5.55
N MET A 2 -18.08 8.29 -6.49
CA MET A 2 -17.86 8.58 -7.93
C MET A 2 -19.19 8.74 -8.71
N LEU A 3 -19.30 9.94 -9.30
CA LEU A 3 -20.01 10.45 -10.47
C LEU A 3 -20.97 9.51 -11.23
N GLN A 4 -22.27 9.85 -11.19
CA GLN A 4 -23.18 9.68 -12.33
C GLN A 4 -23.42 11.08 -12.91
N GLU A 5 -22.84 11.38 -14.07
CA GLU A 5 -23.08 12.66 -14.74
C GLU A 5 -24.55 12.73 -15.20
N GLY A 6 -25.27 13.78 -14.78
CA GLY A 6 -26.55 14.12 -15.37
C GLY A 6 -26.36 14.75 -16.76
N PRO A 7 -27.35 14.67 -17.66
CA PRO A 7 -27.19 15.14 -19.04
C PRO A 7 -26.87 16.64 -19.09
N VAL A 8 -25.79 17.00 -19.80
CA VAL A 8 -25.37 18.40 -20.01
C VAL A 8 -26.32 19.11 -20.97
N GLN A 9 -26.61 20.37 -20.66
CA GLN A 9 -27.38 21.27 -21.50
C GLN A 9 -26.54 22.48 -21.92
N LEU A 10 -26.49 22.72 -23.23
CA LEU A 10 -25.70 23.75 -23.87
C LEU A 10 -26.62 24.86 -24.41
N LEU A 11 -26.29 26.09 -24.07
CA LEU A 11 -26.97 27.31 -24.52
C LEU A 11 -25.98 28.16 -25.31
N CYS A 12 -26.43 28.69 -26.44
CA CYS A 12 -25.67 29.63 -27.25
C CYS A 12 -26.48 30.92 -27.39
N LEU A 13 -25.92 32.02 -26.89
CA LEU A 13 -26.51 33.34 -26.89
C LEU A 13 -25.60 34.32 -27.63
N THR A 14 -26.16 35.42 -28.10
CA THR A 14 -25.36 36.59 -28.49
C THR A 14 -24.79 37.26 -27.24
N ALA A 15 -23.51 37.62 -27.25
CA ALA A 15 -22.81 38.09 -26.04
C ALA A 15 -23.35 39.43 -25.52
N HIS A 16 -23.71 40.36 -26.40
CA HIS A 16 -24.17 41.70 -26.00
C HIS A 16 -25.66 41.80 -25.67
N SER A 17 -26.52 41.10 -26.40
CA SER A 17 -27.97 41.24 -26.28
C SER A 17 -28.66 40.04 -25.61
N GLY A 18 -27.93 38.94 -25.36
CA GLY A 18 -28.47 37.75 -24.72
C GLY A 18 -29.50 37.00 -25.56
N VAL A 19 -29.65 37.34 -26.85
CA VAL A 19 -30.60 36.67 -27.76
C VAL A 19 -30.17 35.22 -27.95
N PRO A 20 -31.04 34.23 -27.68
CA PRO A 20 -30.72 32.82 -27.90
C PRO A 20 -30.54 32.50 -29.38
N LEU A 21 -29.40 31.90 -29.72
CA LEU A 21 -29.08 31.35 -31.04
C LEU A 21 -29.52 29.89 -31.14
N PHE A 22 -29.16 29.06 -30.16
CA PHE A 22 -29.67 27.68 -30.04
C PHE A 22 -29.55 27.13 -28.62
N THR A 23 -30.27 26.05 -28.36
CA THR A 23 -30.15 25.23 -27.15
C THR A 23 -30.07 23.76 -27.57
N ARG A 24 -29.11 23.01 -27.03
CA ARG A 24 -28.91 21.57 -27.32
C ARG A 24 -28.53 20.81 -26.05
N GLY A 25 -28.67 19.48 -26.07
CA GLY A 25 -28.46 18.63 -24.89
C GLY A 25 -29.63 18.66 -23.89
N GLY A 26 -29.55 17.80 -22.87
CA GLY A 26 -30.62 17.62 -21.87
C GLY A 26 -31.88 16.89 -22.40
N SER A 27 -32.61 16.19 -21.52
CA SER A 27 -33.89 15.54 -21.87
C SER A 27 -35.09 16.49 -21.85
N LYS A 28 -34.95 17.68 -21.23
CA LYS A 28 -35.96 18.75 -21.17
C LYS A 28 -35.31 20.11 -21.48
N GLN A 29 -35.98 20.95 -22.26
CA GLN A 29 -35.53 22.32 -22.50
C GLN A 29 -35.65 23.17 -21.23
N LEU A 30 -34.66 24.02 -20.96
CA LEU A 30 -34.73 24.98 -19.86
C LEU A 30 -35.83 26.01 -20.12
N PRO A 31 -36.60 26.40 -19.09
CA PRO A 31 -37.53 27.51 -19.20
C PRO A 31 -36.82 28.80 -19.63
N PHE A 32 -37.46 29.60 -20.48
CA PHE A 32 -36.91 30.87 -20.96
C PHE A 32 -36.51 31.82 -19.80
N SER A 33 -37.24 31.77 -18.68
CA SER A 33 -36.90 32.52 -17.45
C SER A 33 -35.54 32.12 -16.86
N VAL A 34 -35.16 30.85 -16.94
CA VAL A 34 -33.86 30.36 -16.47
C VAL A 34 -32.75 30.84 -17.39
N ILE A 35 -32.96 30.74 -18.71
CA ILE A 35 -32.00 31.23 -19.72
C ILE A 35 -31.75 32.74 -19.53
N GLY A 36 -32.83 33.52 -19.36
CA GLY A 36 -32.74 34.96 -19.09
C GLY A 36 -32.01 35.27 -17.78
N SER A 37 -32.19 34.46 -16.74
CA SER A 37 -31.49 34.62 -15.46
C SER A 37 -29.99 34.33 -15.58
N LEU A 38 -29.60 33.24 -16.28
CA LEU A 38 -28.20 32.90 -16.51
C LEU A 38 -27.46 33.96 -17.32
N ASN A 39 -28.13 34.55 -18.31
CA ASN A 39 -27.60 35.70 -19.05
C ASN A 39 -27.51 36.96 -18.16
N GLY A 40 -28.55 37.22 -17.35
CA GLY A 40 -28.61 38.37 -16.45
C GLY A 40 -27.49 38.38 -15.41
N VAL A 41 -27.15 37.23 -14.84
CA VAL A 41 -26.02 37.10 -13.89
C VAL A 41 -24.69 37.43 -14.56
N HIS A 42 -24.45 36.93 -15.77
CA HIS A 42 -23.24 37.26 -16.53
C HIS A 42 -23.13 38.76 -16.83
N MET A 43 -24.22 39.36 -17.36
CA MET A 43 -24.26 40.78 -17.68
C MET A 43 -24.08 41.67 -16.44
N PHE A 44 -24.64 41.27 -15.30
CA PHE A 44 -24.46 41.98 -14.03
C PHE A 44 -22.99 41.96 -13.58
N GLY A 45 -22.33 40.80 -13.65
CA GLY A 45 -20.89 40.69 -13.37
C GLY A 45 -20.06 41.57 -14.29
N GLY A 46 -20.31 41.50 -15.59
CA GLY A 46 -19.61 42.32 -16.59
C GLY A 46 -19.75 43.83 -16.35
N ALA A 47 -20.93 44.31 -15.94
CA ALA A 47 -21.15 45.71 -15.58
C ALA A 47 -20.34 46.16 -14.34
N GLN A 48 -19.91 45.24 -13.50
CA GLN A 48 -19.05 45.48 -12.33
C GLN A 48 -17.56 45.21 -12.61
N GLY A 49 -17.19 44.92 -13.87
CA GLY A 49 -15.82 44.54 -14.22
C GLY A 49 -15.42 43.14 -13.76
N VAL A 50 -16.39 42.26 -13.47
CA VAL A 50 -16.16 40.89 -12.98
C VAL A 50 -16.52 39.88 -14.07
N SER A 51 -15.56 39.01 -14.41
CA SER A 51 -15.79 37.88 -15.32
C SER A 51 -16.25 36.65 -14.55
N LEU A 52 -17.50 36.23 -14.77
CA LEU A 52 -18.02 34.99 -14.20
C LEU A 52 -17.66 33.80 -15.09
N LEU A 53 -16.76 32.93 -14.59
CA LEU A 53 -16.29 31.76 -15.33
C LEU A 53 -17.14 30.51 -15.05
N SER A 54 -17.49 30.27 -13.79
CA SER A 54 -18.27 29.11 -13.36
C SER A 54 -19.02 29.38 -12.06
N CYS A 55 -20.06 28.59 -11.78
CA CYS A 55 -20.74 28.58 -10.49
C CYS A 55 -21.31 27.20 -10.15
N ASP A 56 -21.46 26.95 -8.84
CA ASP A 56 -22.10 25.75 -8.32
C ASP A 56 -23.56 26.04 -7.94
N THR A 57 -24.45 25.09 -8.22
CA THR A 57 -25.88 25.17 -7.87
C THR A 57 -26.14 24.43 -6.56
N GLY A 58 -27.13 24.87 -5.76
CA GLY A 58 -27.46 24.23 -4.47
C GLY A 58 -27.94 22.77 -4.56
N GLY A 59 -28.22 22.27 -5.76
CA GLY A 59 -28.54 20.87 -6.06
C GLY A 59 -27.32 19.99 -6.37
N GLY A 60 -26.11 20.56 -6.47
CA GLY A 60 -24.88 19.85 -6.86
C GLY A 60 -24.59 19.84 -8.36
N GLY A 61 -25.30 20.61 -9.18
CA GLY A 61 -24.97 20.84 -10.60
C GLY A 61 -24.04 22.03 -10.79
N LYS A 62 -23.39 22.13 -11.95
CA LYS A 62 -22.41 23.18 -12.27
C LYS A 62 -22.80 23.97 -13.52
N VAL A 63 -22.52 25.26 -13.53
CA VAL A 63 -22.71 26.14 -14.69
C VAL A 63 -21.38 26.78 -15.07
N VAL A 64 -21.05 26.79 -16.38
CA VAL A 64 -19.84 27.40 -16.92
C VAL A 64 -20.22 28.34 -18.06
N TRP A 65 -19.65 29.54 -18.06
CA TRP A 65 -19.84 30.56 -19.09
C TRP A 65 -18.53 30.80 -19.84
N ARG A 66 -18.63 31.03 -21.16
CA ARG A 66 -17.51 31.54 -21.94
C ARG A 66 -17.99 32.43 -23.07
N VAL A 67 -17.37 33.60 -23.18
CA VAL A 67 -17.59 34.54 -24.27
C VAL A 67 -16.46 34.38 -25.27
N PHE A 68 -16.80 34.28 -26.55
CA PHE A 68 -15.87 34.15 -27.66
C PHE A 68 -15.97 35.35 -28.59
N GLN A 69 -14.83 36.02 -28.80
CA GLN A 69 -14.69 37.16 -29.71
C GLN A 69 -15.72 38.28 -29.47
N ASP A 70 -16.14 38.47 -28.21
CA ASP A 70 -17.21 39.40 -27.78
C ASP A 70 -18.55 39.28 -28.53
N ALA A 71 -18.75 38.20 -29.30
CA ALA A 71 -19.87 38.05 -30.21
C ALA A 71 -20.83 36.94 -29.75
N VAL A 72 -20.30 35.79 -29.35
CA VAL A 72 -21.06 34.61 -28.91
C VAL A 72 -20.74 34.31 -27.46
N MET A 73 -21.78 34.05 -26.66
CA MET A 73 -21.67 33.47 -25.33
C MET A 73 -22.20 32.05 -25.34
N LEU A 74 -21.35 31.10 -24.92
CA LEU A 74 -21.75 29.72 -24.68
C LEU A 74 -21.88 29.49 -23.17
N ILE A 75 -22.93 28.78 -22.77
CA ILE A 75 -23.20 28.40 -21.38
C ILE A 75 -23.46 26.90 -21.34
N ALA A 76 -22.71 26.17 -20.51
CA ALA A 76 -22.96 24.76 -20.23
C ALA A 76 -23.51 24.59 -18.81
N VAL A 77 -24.56 23.79 -18.69
CA VAL A 77 -25.25 23.48 -17.43
C VAL A 77 -25.26 21.97 -17.24
N SER A 78 -24.69 21.49 -16.13
CA SER A 78 -24.77 20.07 -15.71
C SER A 78 -25.70 19.90 -14.51
N GLY A 79 -26.37 18.76 -14.41
CA GLY A 79 -27.12 18.35 -13.21
C GLY A 79 -26.32 17.33 -12.39
N GLY A 80 -26.25 17.49 -11.06
CA GLY A 80 -25.51 16.59 -10.18
C GLY A 80 -26.29 16.14 -8.94
N GLN A 81 -25.83 15.06 -8.29
CA GLN A 81 -26.22 14.64 -6.93
C GLN A 81 -25.17 15.14 -5.93
N LYS A 82 -25.57 15.35 -4.67
CA LYS A 82 -24.84 16.06 -3.58
C LYS A 82 -23.47 15.50 -3.12
N THR A 83 -22.74 14.74 -3.92
CA THR A 83 -21.55 13.98 -3.47
C THR A 83 -20.22 14.35 -4.15
N GLU A 84 -20.09 15.49 -4.82
CA GLU A 84 -18.95 15.75 -5.71
C GLU A 84 -18.01 16.89 -5.29
N SER A 85 -16.72 16.70 -5.64
CA SER A 85 -15.69 17.74 -5.67
C SER A 85 -15.91 18.65 -6.90
N SER A 86 -16.36 19.89 -6.68
CA SER A 86 -16.73 20.89 -7.70
C SER A 86 -15.75 21.07 -8.87
N HIS A 87 -14.44 20.89 -8.64
CA HIS A 87 -13.39 21.19 -9.64
C HIS A 87 -13.35 20.22 -10.84
N THR A 88 -13.76 18.96 -10.66
CA THR A 88 -13.65 17.91 -11.69
C THR A 88 -14.61 18.14 -12.87
N GLN A 89 -15.87 18.50 -12.60
CA GLN A 89 -16.86 18.80 -13.66
C GLN A 89 -16.52 20.06 -14.46
N GLU A 90 -15.76 21.00 -13.88
CA GLU A 90 -15.46 22.27 -14.53
C GLU A 90 -14.61 22.12 -15.78
N LEU A 91 -13.55 21.31 -15.72
CA LEU A 91 -12.62 21.11 -16.83
C LEU A 91 -13.33 20.55 -18.06
N TYR A 92 -14.19 19.55 -17.85
CA TYR A 92 -14.98 18.95 -18.91
C TYR A 92 -15.91 19.98 -19.59
N LEU A 93 -16.67 20.73 -18.81
CA LEU A 93 -17.59 21.74 -19.35
C LEU A 93 -16.84 22.87 -20.07
N GLN A 94 -15.67 23.30 -19.56
CA GLN A 94 -14.84 24.30 -20.24
C GLN A 94 -14.35 23.80 -21.61
N ARG A 95 -13.82 22.56 -21.67
CA ARG A 95 -13.38 21.92 -22.91
C ARG A 95 -14.54 21.74 -23.89
N LEU A 96 -15.73 21.40 -23.41
CA LEU A 96 -16.94 21.32 -24.24
C LEU A 96 -17.24 22.67 -24.91
N LEU A 97 -17.20 23.79 -24.17
CA LEU A 97 -17.45 25.12 -24.73
C LEU A 97 -16.39 25.50 -25.77
N GLU A 98 -15.11 25.18 -25.55
CA GLU A 98 -14.03 25.37 -26.52
C GLU A 98 -14.27 24.59 -27.81
N ASN A 99 -14.61 23.30 -27.67
CA ASN A 99 -14.86 22.43 -28.82
C ASN A 99 -16.10 22.85 -29.61
N VAL A 100 -17.17 23.31 -28.94
CA VAL A 100 -18.38 23.82 -29.60
C VAL A 100 -18.06 25.09 -30.39
N TRP A 101 -17.32 26.04 -29.81
CA TRP A 101 -16.88 27.22 -30.53
C TRP A 101 -16.02 26.85 -31.74
N GLY A 102 -15.02 25.99 -31.54
CA GLY A 102 -14.16 25.50 -32.61
C GLY A 102 -14.96 24.78 -33.71
N CYS A 103 -15.98 23.99 -33.36
CA CYS A 103 -16.91 23.36 -34.30
C CYS A 103 -17.68 24.40 -35.12
N MET A 104 -18.19 25.45 -34.47
CA MET A 104 -18.90 26.53 -35.17
C MET A 104 -17.99 27.22 -36.18
N VAL A 105 -16.74 27.53 -35.79
CA VAL A 105 -15.75 28.11 -36.70
C VAL A 105 -15.39 27.14 -37.83
N LEU A 106 -15.16 25.85 -37.51
CA LEU A 106 -14.78 24.81 -38.48
C LEU A 106 -15.79 24.71 -39.64
N VAL A 107 -17.09 24.86 -39.34
CA VAL A 107 -18.16 24.66 -40.32
C VAL A 107 -18.60 25.97 -41.00
N LEU A 108 -18.65 27.09 -40.28
CA LEU A 108 -19.20 28.36 -40.80
C LEU A 108 -18.15 29.44 -41.09
N GLY A 109 -16.96 29.32 -40.49
CA GLY A 109 -15.94 30.36 -40.48
C GLY A 109 -16.18 31.40 -39.39
N GLN A 110 -15.10 32.01 -38.91
CA GLN A 110 -15.15 32.97 -37.80
C GLN A 110 -15.85 34.28 -38.19
N ASP A 111 -15.70 34.75 -39.43
CA ASP A 111 -16.27 36.02 -39.86
C ASP A 111 -17.80 36.05 -39.78
N GLU A 112 -18.46 34.94 -40.13
CA GLU A 112 -19.92 34.82 -40.05
C GLU A 112 -20.40 34.80 -38.58
N LEU A 113 -19.57 34.28 -37.66
CA LEU A 113 -19.88 34.23 -36.22
C LEU A 113 -19.65 35.56 -35.51
N VAL A 114 -18.64 36.35 -35.92
CA VAL A 114 -18.30 37.62 -35.28
C VAL A 114 -19.09 38.79 -35.88
N SER A 115 -19.26 38.82 -37.20
CA SER A 115 -19.93 39.90 -37.92
C SER A 115 -21.44 39.68 -38.06
N MET A 116 -22.14 39.45 -36.94
CA MET A 116 -23.57 39.09 -36.93
C MET A 116 -24.49 40.23 -37.39
N ARG A 117 -24.74 40.35 -38.70
CA ARG A 117 -25.68 41.34 -39.26
C ARG A 117 -27.14 40.92 -39.19
N ASN A 118 -27.41 39.61 -39.20
CA ASN A 118 -28.77 39.05 -39.16
C ASN A 118 -28.80 37.77 -38.31
N VAL A 119 -29.37 37.89 -37.11
CA VAL A 119 -29.45 36.80 -36.13
C VAL A 119 -30.27 35.60 -36.63
N GLU A 120 -31.37 35.84 -37.36
CA GLU A 120 -32.21 34.75 -37.87
C GLU A 120 -31.54 33.96 -39.01
N ARG A 121 -30.72 34.65 -39.82
CA ARG A 121 -29.88 33.99 -40.82
C ARG A 121 -28.84 33.10 -40.15
N LEU A 122 -28.14 33.62 -39.14
CA LEU A 122 -27.13 32.88 -38.39
C LEU A 122 -27.73 31.65 -37.70
N LYS A 123 -28.91 31.76 -37.08
CA LYS A 123 -29.65 30.62 -36.50
C LYS A 123 -29.89 29.50 -37.50
N ARG A 124 -30.18 29.85 -38.75
CA ARG A 124 -30.40 28.86 -39.83
C ARG A 124 -29.09 28.20 -40.24
N GLU A 125 -28.01 28.95 -40.38
CA GLU A 125 -26.69 28.45 -40.77
C GLU A 125 -26.07 27.55 -39.68
N LEU A 126 -26.26 27.90 -38.39
CA LEU A 126 -25.83 27.08 -37.24
C LEU A 126 -26.40 25.66 -37.22
N ARG A 127 -27.50 25.41 -37.95
CA ARG A 127 -28.04 24.05 -38.11
C ARG A 127 -27.05 23.10 -38.80
N ALA A 128 -26.10 23.60 -39.57
CA ALA A 128 -25.04 22.78 -40.17
C ALA A 128 -24.09 22.20 -39.10
N CYS A 129 -23.92 22.90 -37.97
CA CYS A 129 -23.06 22.47 -36.87
C CYS A 129 -23.75 21.46 -35.94
N PHE A 130 -25.08 21.34 -36.02
CA PHE A 130 -25.89 20.63 -35.03
C PHE A 130 -25.58 19.15 -34.91
N SER A 131 -25.23 18.47 -35.99
CA SER A 131 -24.84 17.05 -35.95
C SER A 131 -23.51 16.85 -35.23
N LEU A 132 -22.56 17.78 -35.42
CA LEU A 132 -21.25 17.75 -34.78
C LEU A 132 -21.35 18.18 -33.31
N ILE A 133 -22.15 19.21 -32.99
CA ILE A 133 -22.43 19.62 -31.62
C ILE A 133 -23.14 18.51 -30.84
N ASP A 134 -24.10 17.81 -31.45
CA ASP A 134 -24.72 16.65 -30.81
C ASP A 134 -23.70 15.53 -30.57
N LEU A 135 -22.78 15.31 -31.52
CA LEU A 135 -21.67 14.35 -31.34
C LEU A 135 -20.81 14.69 -30.12
N LEU A 136 -20.54 15.99 -29.88
CA LEU A 136 -19.77 16.47 -28.74
C LEU A 136 -20.55 16.37 -27.42
N LEU A 137 -21.88 16.46 -27.46
CA LEU A 137 -22.77 16.31 -26.30
C LEU A 137 -23.12 14.85 -26.00
N GLU A 138 -23.01 13.95 -26.98
CA GLU A 138 -23.23 12.51 -26.81
C GLU A 138 -22.08 11.87 -26.01
N GLU A 139 -22.22 11.81 -24.69
CA GLU A 139 -21.26 11.23 -23.73
C GLU A 139 -20.88 9.74 -23.99
N ARG A 140 -21.61 9.05 -24.88
CA ARG A 140 -21.57 7.59 -25.06
C ARG A 140 -20.68 7.07 -26.18
N GLN A 141 -19.84 7.92 -26.79
CA GLN A 141 -18.87 7.41 -27.75
C GLN A 141 -17.74 6.69 -27.01
N HIS A 142 -17.72 5.38 -27.17
CA HIS A 142 -16.75 4.50 -26.54
C HIS A 142 -15.42 4.61 -27.30
N GLY A 143 -14.38 5.08 -26.61
CA GLY A 143 -13.00 5.04 -27.09
C GLY A 143 -12.50 6.16 -27.98
N ILE A 144 -13.19 7.29 -28.00
CA ILE A 144 -12.71 8.57 -28.56
C ILE A 144 -12.64 9.55 -27.39
N MET A 145 -11.44 10.07 -27.11
CA MET A 145 -11.13 10.86 -25.92
C MET A 145 -10.51 12.21 -26.29
N GLY A 146 -10.28 12.48 -27.58
CA GLY A 146 -9.57 13.65 -28.06
C GLY A 146 -10.24 14.97 -27.73
N THR A 147 -11.58 15.02 -27.70
CA THR A 147 -12.34 16.21 -27.30
C THR A 147 -12.08 16.59 -25.84
N LEU A 148 -11.81 15.61 -24.99
CA LEU A 148 -11.48 15.82 -23.58
C LEU A 148 -9.98 16.07 -23.36
N THR A 149 -9.12 15.31 -24.05
CA THR A 149 -7.67 15.32 -23.85
C THR A 149 -6.94 16.37 -24.69
N HIS A 150 -7.61 16.95 -25.70
CA HIS A 150 -7.02 17.75 -26.77
C HIS A 150 -5.87 17.05 -27.51
N CYS A 151 -5.84 15.71 -27.45
CA CYS A 151 -4.87 14.88 -28.16
C CYS A 151 -5.60 14.04 -29.20
N ALA A 152 -5.07 13.97 -30.41
CA ALA A 152 -5.72 13.24 -31.50
C ALA A 152 -5.71 11.72 -31.22
N ASP A 153 -6.90 11.11 -31.14
CA ASP A 153 -7.04 9.67 -30.96
C ASP A 153 -6.42 8.93 -32.14
N SER A 154 -5.41 8.12 -31.85
CA SER A 154 -4.61 7.39 -32.80
C SER A 154 -4.73 5.89 -32.57
N LEU A 155 -4.45 5.11 -33.60
CA LEU A 155 -4.20 3.69 -33.48
C LEU A 155 -2.78 3.39 -33.96
N LEU A 156 -2.18 2.33 -33.42
CA LEU A 156 -0.90 1.83 -33.88
C LEU A 156 -1.14 0.72 -34.93
N PRO A 157 -0.89 0.98 -36.22
CA PRO A 157 -1.14 -0.03 -37.26
C PRO A 157 -0.08 -1.12 -37.22
N PRO A 158 -0.36 -2.35 -37.70
CA PRO A 158 0.63 -3.43 -37.77
C PRO A 158 1.82 -3.09 -38.68
N ASN A 159 1.58 -2.34 -39.76
CA ASN A 159 2.58 -1.96 -40.76
C ASN A 159 2.62 -0.41 -40.94
N PRO A 160 3.17 0.35 -39.97
CA PRO A 160 3.11 1.80 -39.96
C PRO A 160 3.87 2.46 -41.12
N SER A 161 5.05 1.95 -41.48
CA SER A 161 5.88 2.51 -42.55
C SER A 161 5.20 2.44 -43.92
N LEU A 162 4.58 1.31 -44.23
CA LEU A 162 3.87 1.10 -45.49
C LEU A 162 2.69 2.05 -45.64
N LEU A 163 1.86 2.20 -44.59
CA LEU A 163 0.73 3.10 -44.62
C LEU A 163 1.14 4.56 -44.68
N GLN A 164 2.18 4.95 -43.95
CA GLN A 164 2.71 6.31 -43.98
C GLN A 164 3.18 6.69 -45.40
N GLN A 165 3.99 5.84 -46.03
CA GLN A 165 4.45 6.05 -47.42
C GLN A 165 3.27 6.20 -48.40
N SER A 166 2.20 5.46 -48.16
CA SER A 166 1.01 5.47 -49.02
C SER A 166 0.17 6.74 -48.83
N VAL A 167 0.03 7.22 -47.59
CA VAL A 167 -0.59 8.52 -47.30
C VAL A 167 0.23 9.65 -47.92
N ASP A 168 1.54 9.63 -47.78
CA ASP A 168 2.42 10.66 -48.35
C ASP A 168 2.33 10.66 -49.89
N SER A 169 2.38 9.47 -50.52
CA SER A 169 2.25 9.32 -51.98
C SER A 169 0.87 9.77 -52.49
N PHE A 170 -0.21 9.44 -51.77
CA PHE A 170 -1.56 9.86 -52.11
C PHE A 170 -1.74 11.38 -51.97
N THR A 171 -1.20 11.96 -50.91
CA THR A 171 -1.26 13.40 -50.65
C THR A 171 -0.48 14.17 -51.73
N GLN A 172 0.71 13.70 -52.07
CA GLN A 172 1.50 14.28 -53.16
C GLN A 172 0.79 14.16 -54.52
N ALA A 173 0.19 13.01 -54.84
CA ALA A 173 -0.53 12.81 -56.10
C ALA A 173 -1.81 13.66 -56.21
N THR A 174 -2.36 14.08 -55.07
CA THR A 174 -3.50 14.99 -55.00
C THR A 174 -3.10 16.47 -55.00
N ASP A 175 -1.82 16.82 -55.22
CA ASP A 175 -1.32 18.20 -55.17
C ASP A 175 -1.63 18.89 -53.83
N SER A 176 -1.67 18.11 -52.73
CA SER A 176 -1.87 18.60 -51.36
C SER A 176 -0.64 18.28 -50.50
N GLU A 177 -0.50 18.98 -49.38
CA GLU A 177 0.46 18.66 -48.33
C GLU A 177 -0.20 18.02 -47.09
N PHE A 178 -1.53 18.03 -47.00
CA PHE A 178 -2.31 17.63 -45.82
C PHE A 178 -3.15 16.40 -46.12
N GLY A 179 -2.71 15.24 -45.62
CA GLY A 179 -3.46 14.00 -45.77
C GLY A 179 -3.39 13.11 -44.53
N CYS A 180 -4.46 12.32 -44.34
CA CYS A 180 -4.61 11.46 -43.18
C CYS A 180 -5.42 10.21 -43.53
N LEU A 181 -5.01 9.07 -42.99
CA LEU A 181 -5.74 7.81 -43.01
C LEU A 181 -6.40 7.57 -41.65
N ILE A 182 -7.73 7.45 -41.67
CA ILE A 182 -8.57 7.21 -40.49
C ILE A 182 -9.13 5.79 -40.55
N ILE A 183 -9.01 5.05 -39.44
CA ILE A 183 -9.63 3.74 -39.26
C ILE A 183 -10.48 3.78 -37.99
N HIS A 184 -11.75 3.40 -38.09
CA HIS A 184 -12.72 3.45 -36.99
C HIS A 184 -12.72 4.79 -36.21
N GLY A 185 -12.54 5.90 -36.94
CA GLY A 185 -12.52 7.25 -36.36
C GLY A 185 -11.21 7.67 -35.69
N ARG A 186 -10.15 6.87 -35.79
CA ARG A 186 -8.80 7.16 -35.23
C ARG A 186 -7.74 7.29 -36.31
N ILE A 187 -6.73 8.12 -36.05
CA ILE A 187 -5.61 8.35 -36.98
C ILE A 187 -4.69 7.13 -36.99
N ALA A 188 -4.51 6.53 -38.17
CA ALA A 188 -3.56 5.44 -38.39
C ALA A 188 -2.23 5.93 -38.98
N ALA A 189 -2.30 6.90 -39.90
CA ALA A 189 -1.15 7.53 -40.54
C ALA A 189 -1.55 8.93 -41.02
N ALA A 190 -0.62 9.89 -40.99
CA ALA A 190 -0.90 11.26 -41.44
C ALA A 190 0.38 11.93 -41.90
N THR A 191 0.29 12.85 -42.86
CA THR A 191 1.46 13.61 -43.32
C THR A 191 2.04 14.47 -42.18
N GLU A 192 3.29 14.90 -42.33
CA GLU A 192 3.95 15.76 -41.36
C GLU A 192 3.18 17.09 -41.17
N LYS A 193 2.72 17.69 -42.27
CA LYS A 193 1.95 18.95 -42.24
C LYS A 193 0.59 18.80 -41.56
N TRP A 194 -0.08 17.65 -41.75
CA TRP A 194 -1.28 17.30 -41.00
C TRP A 194 -1.00 17.17 -39.51
N SER A 195 0.08 16.46 -39.16
CA SER A 195 0.50 16.24 -37.77
C SER A 195 0.88 17.53 -37.06
N ASN A 196 1.35 18.53 -37.82
CA ASN A 196 1.69 19.84 -37.31
C ASN A 196 0.48 20.76 -37.13
N LEU A 197 -0.74 20.40 -37.57
CA LEU A 197 -1.96 21.20 -37.28
C LEU A 197 -2.14 21.39 -35.78
N MET A 198 -2.91 22.42 -35.37
CA MET A 198 -3.12 22.64 -33.95
C MET A 198 -3.89 21.46 -33.34
N PRO A 199 -3.56 20.99 -32.12
CA PRO A 199 -4.16 19.77 -31.56
C PRO A 199 -5.69 19.79 -31.54
N ALA A 200 -6.28 20.92 -31.15
CA ALA A 200 -7.73 21.12 -31.15
C ALA A 200 -8.34 21.03 -32.57
N GLU A 201 -7.63 21.47 -33.60
CA GLU A 201 -8.09 21.38 -35.00
C GLU A 201 -8.12 19.92 -35.46
N VAL A 202 -7.08 19.15 -35.13
CA VAL A 202 -7.00 17.71 -35.50
C VAL A 202 -8.12 16.92 -34.81
N VAL A 203 -8.40 17.22 -33.54
CA VAL A 203 -9.50 16.61 -32.79
C VAL A 203 -10.86 16.94 -33.42
N LEU A 204 -11.11 18.22 -33.74
CA LEU A 204 -12.38 18.65 -34.33
C LEU A 204 -12.57 18.14 -35.77
N LEU A 205 -11.50 18.10 -36.57
CA LEU A 205 -11.50 17.47 -37.88
C LEU A 205 -11.84 15.98 -37.76
N SER A 206 -11.24 15.26 -36.81
CA SER A 206 -11.54 13.84 -36.58
C SER A 206 -13.01 13.61 -36.20
N ALA A 207 -13.59 14.50 -35.37
CA ALA A 207 -15.01 14.44 -35.02
C ALA A 207 -15.93 14.75 -36.21
N LEU A 208 -15.58 15.75 -37.04
CA LEU A 208 -16.30 16.05 -38.28
C LEU A 208 -16.27 14.87 -39.24
N MET A 209 -15.10 14.27 -39.45
CA MET A 209 -14.89 13.10 -40.31
C MET A 209 -15.79 11.93 -39.90
N GLN A 210 -15.89 11.65 -38.60
CA GLN A 210 -16.79 10.60 -38.10
C GLN A 210 -18.26 10.91 -38.37
N SER A 211 -18.67 12.17 -38.28
CA SER A 211 -20.02 12.61 -38.63
C SER A 211 -20.30 12.40 -40.13
N LEU A 212 -19.31 12.73 -40.98
CA LEU A 212 -19.41 12.56 -42.43
C LEU A 212 -19.42 11.09 -42.85
N SER A 213 -18.67 10.20 -42.22
CA SER A 213 -18.67 8.76 -42.55
C SER A 213 -20.03 8.09 -42.32
N LYS A 214 -20.90 8.64 -41.48
CA LYS A 214 -22.29 8.15 -41.27
C LYS A 214 -23.23 8.47 -42.44
N SER A 215 -22.85 9.36 -43.36
CA SER A 215 -23.71 9.80 -44.46
C SER A 215 -23.90 8.76 -45.59
N GLY A 216 -23.16 7.65 -45.56
CA GLY A 216 -23.30 6.53 -46.52
C GLY A 216 -22.70 6.76 -47.91
N SER A 217 -22.18 7.95 -48.21
CA SER A 217 -21.49 8.25 -49.48
C SER A 217 -20.10 7.61 -49.53
N SER A 218 -19.63 7.16 -50.70
CA SER A 218 -18.27 6.64 -50.91
C SER A 218 -17.21 7.74 -50.95
N SER A 219 -17.59 8.93 -51.43
CA SER A 219 -16.72 10.11 -51.49
C SER A 219 -17.49 11.37 -51.02
N CYS A 220 -16.77 12.35 -50.47
CA CYS A 220 -17.36 13.61 -50.01
C CYS A 220 -16.38 14.76 -50.21
N ASP A 221 -16.91 15.94 -50.52
CA ASP A 221 -16.18 17.21 -50.61
C ASP A 221 -16.86 18.20 -49.68
N TYR A 222 -16.20 18.55 -48.58
CA TYR A 222 -16.79 19.34 -47.51
C TYR A 222 -15.96 20.59 -47.23
N PRO A 223 -16.55 21.80 -47.25
CA PRO A 223 -15.81 23.01 -46.90
C PRO A 223 -15.52 23.04 -45.39
N VAL A 224 -14.28 23.36 -45.02
CA VAL A 224 -13.85 23.49 -43.63
C VAL A 224 -12.97 24.70 -43.43
N PHE A 225 -13.12 25.38 -42.30
CA PHE A 225 -12.20 26.41 -41.84
C PHE A 225 -11.33 25.81 -40.74
N LEU A 226 -10.12 26.31 -40.53
CA LEU A 226 -9.26 25.83 -39.44
C LEU A 226 -9.35 26.83 -38.27
N PRO A 227 -9.98 26.48 -37.13
CA PRO A 227 -10.35 27.44 -36.09
C PRO A 227 -9.24 28.33 -35.53
N GLN A 228 -7.98 27.93 -35.66
CA GLN A 228 -6.84 28.71 -35.19
C GLN A 228 -5.92 29.13 -36.34
N ARG A 229 -5.60 28.21 -37.27
CA ARG A 229 -4.66 28.47 -38.37
C ARG A 229 -5.24 29.26 -39.53
N SER A 230 -6.51 29.06 -39.84
CA SER A 230 -7.18 29.64 -41.00
C SER A 230 -8.69 29.77 -40.74
N PRO A 231 -9.10 30.60 -39.77
CA PRO A 231 -10.49 30.64 -39.32
C PRO A 231 -11.44 31.35 -40.29
N THR A 232 -10.91 32.11 -41.25
CA THR A 232 -11.69 32.94 -42.19
C THR A 232 -11.59 32.47 -43.64
N VAL A 233 -10.63 31.61 -43.98
CA VAL A 233 -10.44 31.06 -45.32
C VAL A 233 -10.87 29.59 -45.34
N ALA A 234 -11.83 29.29 -46.21
CA ALA A 234 -12.34 27.92 -46.41
C ALA A 234 -11.35 27.07 -47.19
N HIS A 235 -11.11 25.87 -46.69
CA HIS A 235 -10.41 24.77 -47.35
C HIS A 235 -11.42 23.70 -47.73
N ARG A 236 -11.03 22.78 -48.61
CA ARG A 236 -11.85 21.62 -48.98
C ARG A 236 -11.30 20.37 -48.30
N LEU A 237 -12.16 19.68 -47.56
CA LEU A 237 -11.88 18.38 -46.98
C LEU A 237 -12.48 17.31 -47.88
N LEU A 238 -11.62 16.65 -48.65
CA LEU A 238 -11.99 15.51 -49.49
C LEU A 238 -11.91 14.23 -48.66
N ARG A 239 -12.94 13.39 -48.76
CA ARG A 239 -13.03 12.08 -48.09
C ARG A 239 -13.26 11.00 -49.13
N PHE A 240 -12.55 9.89 -48.99
CA PHE A 240 -12.74 8.71 -49.83
C PHE A 240 -12.75 7.45 -48.98
N GLN A 241 -13.81 6.66 -49.12
CA GLN A 241 -13.95 5.38 -48.45
C GLN A 241 -13.14 4.31 -49.20
N LEU A 242 -12.14 3.75 -48.52
CA LEU A 242 -11.32 2.67 -49.05
C LEU A 242 -11.93 1.30 -48.72
N LEU A 243 -12.36 1.14 -47.47
CA LEU A 243 -13.10 -0.01 -46.96
C LEU A 243 -14.14 0.47 -45.93
N PRO A 244 -15.17 -0.33 -45.58
CA PRO A 244 -16.03 -0.03 -44.46
C PRO A 244 -15.22 0.16 -43.17
N GLY A 245 -15.19 1.39 -42.64
CA GLY A 245 -14.41 1.76 -41.46
C GLY A 245 -12.98 2.25 -41.74
N ALA A 246 -12.54 2.34 -43.00
CA ALA A 246 -11.26 2.91 -43.41
C ALA A 246 -11.45 3.99 -44.48
N ASP A 247 -11.08 5.21 -44.12
CA ASP A 247 -11.28 6.41 -44.95
C ASP A 247 -9.96 7.16 -45.08
N VAL A 248 -9.64 7.64 -46.29
CA VAL A 248 -8.54 8.59 -46.51
C VAL A 248 -9.10 9.99 -46.73
N TYR A 249 -8.44 10.96 -46.11
CA TYR A 249 -8.80 12.36 -46.15
C TYR A 249 -7.66 13.20 -46.71
N VAL A 250 -8.02 14.23 -47.48
CA VAL A 250 -7.10 15.24 -47.99
C VAL A 250 -7.69 16.60 -47.74
N LEU A 251 -6.94 17.47 -47.07
CA LEU A 251 -7.28 18.89 -46.95
C LEU A 251 -6.57 19.63 -48.08
N CYS A 252 -7.32 20.26 -48.97
CA CYS A 252 -6.76 20.93 -50.15
C CYS A 252 -7.43 22.26 -50.42
N GLY A 253 -6.82 23.05 -51.29
CA GLY A 253 -7.42 24.26 -51.83
C GLY A 253 -8.42 23.95 -52.97
N PRO A 254 -8.45 24.78 -54.03
CA PRO A 254 -9.39 24.61 -55.14
C PRO A 254 -9.12 23.37 -56.01
N THR A 255 -7.90 22.83 -55.96
CA THR A 255 -7.49 21.60 -56.65
C THR A 255 -7.06 20.56 -55.62
N PRO A 256 -7.31 19.26 -55.86
CA PRO A 256 -7.88 18.63 -57.05
C PRO A 256 -9.42 18.55 -57.00
N SER A 257 -10.07 18.15 -58.11
CA SER A 257 -11.51 17.86 -58.11
C SER A 257 -11.79 16.47 -57.53
N LEU A 258 -12.95 16.31 -56.85
CA LEU A 258 -13.34 15.04 -56.25
C LEU A 258 -13.29 13.87 -57.26
N HIS A 259 -13.82 14.11 -58.47
CA HIS A 259 -13.86 13.13 -59.56
C HIS A 259 -12.47 12.68 -60.05
N ARG A 260 -11.50 13.61 -60.18
CA ARG A 260 -10.13 13.27 -60.62
C ARG A 260 -9.50 12.29 -59.65
N VAL A 261 -9.60 12.57 -58.36
CA VAL A 261 -9.00 11.71 -57.32
C VAL A 261 -9.69 10.34 -57.30
N GLU A 262 -11.02 10.32 -57.39
CA GLU A 262 -11.82 9.09 -57.32
C GLU A 262 -11.56 8.14 -58.51
N SER A 263 -11.44 8.69 -59.72
CA SER A 263 -11.28 7.89 -60.94
C SER A 263 -9.83 7.49 -61.26
N GLU A 264 -8.86 8.34 -60.95
CA GLU A 264 -7.47 8.15 -61.38
C GLU A 264 -6.54 7.67 -60.26
N LEU A 265 -6.68 8.22 -59.04
CA LEU A 265 -5.67 8.08 -58.00
C LEU A 265 -6.00 7.01 -56.95
N LEU A 266 -7.27 6.89 -56.55
CA LEU A 266 -7.67 5.97 -55.48
C LEU A 266 -7.29 4.52 -55.78
N ARG A 267 -7.71 4.01 -56.94
CA ARG A 267 -7.46 2.61 -57.30
C ARG A 267 -5.97 2.35 -57.50
N GLN A 268 -5.24 3.29 -58.09
CA GLN A 268 -3.81 3.12 -58.37
C GLN A 268 -3.00 2.97 -57.08
N ILE A 269 -3.29 3.77 -56.06
CA ILE A 269 -2.47 3.84 -54.84
C ILE A 269 -2.94 2.85 -53.78
N TRP A 270 -4.25 2.67 -53.60
CA TRP A 270 -4.78 1.90 -52.47
C TRP A 270 -5.08 0.42 -52.78
N SER A 271 -5.26 0.02 -54.05
CA SER A 271 -5.54 -1.40 -54.39
C SER A 271 -4.44 -2.38 -53.95
N PRO A 272 -3.13 -2.05 -54.02
CA PRO A 272 -2.07 -2.94 -53.53
C PRO A 272 -2.05 -3.09 -51.99
N LEU A 273 -2.78 -2.25 -51.26
CA LEU A 273 -2.72 -2.14 -49.80
C LEU A 273 -3.96 -2.73 -49.11
N MET A 274 -4.85 -3.38 -49.86
CA MET A 274 -6.12 -3.88 -49.32
C MET A 274 -5.93 -4.84 -48.14
N ASP A 275 -4.90 -5.70 -48.19
CA ASP A 275 -4.58 -6.61 -47.08
C ASP A 275 -4.05 -5.84 -45.86
N ALA A 276 -3.16 -4.86 -46.07
CA ALA A 276 -2.66 -4.00 -44.99
C ALA A 276 -3.80 -3.17 -44.33
N LEU A 277 -4.77 -2.71 -45.12
CA LEU A 277 -5.96 -2.02 -44.62
C LEU A 277 -6.88 -2.95 -43.83
N ARG A 278 -7.07 -4.21 -44.28
CA ARG A 278 -7.82 -5.24 -43.53
C ARG A 278 -7.14 -5.59 -42.22
N ASP A 279 -5.81 -5.70 -42.20
CA ASP A 279 -5.03 -5.93 -40.98
C ASP A 279 -5.18 -4.78 -39.99
N CYS A 280 -5.24 -3.54 -40.47
CA CYS A 280 -5.48 -2.37 -39.63
C CYS A 280 -6.92 -2.32 -39.09
N LEU A 281 -7.91 -2.68 -39.90
CA LEU A 281 -9.29 -2.85 -39.43
C LEU A 281 -9.40 -3.96 -38.38
N ALA A 282 -8.59 -5.03 -38.50
CA ALA A 282 -8.55 -6.13 -37.53
C ALA A 282 -7.95 -5.73 -36.17
N VAL A 283 -7.17 -4.64 -36.09
CA VAL A 283 -6.76 -4.06 -34.80
C VAL A 283 -7.99 -3.58 -34.01
N GLY A 284 -9.05 -3.15 -34.71
CA GLY A 284 -10.33 -2.78 -34.12
C GLY A 284 -10.21 -1.73 -33.02
N GLU A 285 -11.07 -1.84 -32.00
CA GLU A 285 -11.09 -0.96 -30.84
C GLU A 285 -9.95 -1.19 -29.82
N ARG A 286 -9.04 -2.14 -30.07
CA ARG A 286 -7.84 -2.36 -29.25
C ARG A 286 -6.78 -1.29 -29.51
N CYS A 287 -6.77 -0.66 -30.69
CA CYS A 287 -5.86 0.42 -31.09
C CYS A 287 -4.36 0.09 -31.03
N LEU A 288 -4.00 -1.16 -30.73
CA LEU A 288 -2.64 -1.64 -30.56
C LEU A 288 -2.44 -2.87 -31.45
N PRO A 289 -1.33 -2.98 -32.18
CA PRO A 289 -1.09 -4.11 -33.05
C PRO A 289 -0.96 -5.39 -32.21
N PRO A 290 -1.15 -6.58 -32.81
CA PRO A 290 -1.03 -7.85 -32.11
C PRO A 290 0.29 -8.03 -31.35
N SER A 291 1.38 -7.44 -31.87
CA SER A 291 2.73 -7.44 -31.28
C SER A 291 2.82 -6.73 -29.92
N VAL A 292 1.91 -5.79 -29.60
CA VAL A 292 1.90 -5.08 -28.31
C VAL A 292 0.97 -5.82 -27.35
N VAL A 293 1.54 -6.70 -26.54
CA VAL A 293 0.79 -7.51 -25.57
C VAL A 293 0.60 -6.72 -24.27
N LEU A 294 -0.65 -6.35 -23.97
CA LEU A 294 -1.03 -5.83 -22.67
C LEU A 294 -1.22 -6.97 -21.66
N ARG A 295 -0.90 -6.73 -20.39
CA ARG A 295 -1.21 -7.70 -19.32
C ARG A 295 -2.72 -7.95 -19.27
N GLN A 296 -3.12 -9.18 -18.97
CA GLN A 296 -4.54 -9.56 -18.95
C GLN A 296 -5.33 -8.81 -17.88
N ASP A 297 -4.71 -8.36 -16.79
CA ASP A 297 -5.34 -7.60 -15.72
C ASP A 297 -5.48 -6.10 -16.01
N VAL A 298 -5.07 -5.62 -17.19
CA VAL A 298 -5.38 -4.24 -17.62
C VAL A 298 -6.80 -4.20 -18.17
N LEU A 299 -7.70 -3.54 -17.43
CA LEU A 299 -9.08 -3.29 -17.84
C LEU A 299 -9.14 -2.24 -18.94
N SER A 300 -8.36 -1.16 -18.78
CA SER A 300 -8.22 -0.12 -19.78
C SER A 300 -6.88 0.61 -19.67
N LEU A 301 -6.47 1.24 -20.77
CA LEU A 301 -5.24 2.01 -20.89
C LEU A 301 -5.51 3.26 -21.74
N MET A 302 -4.91 4.38 -21.34
CA MET A 302 -4.75 5.57 -22.18
C MET A 302 -3.31 6.06 -22.07
N LEU A 303 -2.63 6.17 -23.20
CA LEU A 303 -1.29 6.73 -23.33
C LEU A 303 -1.37 7.99 -24.17
N ILE A 304 -0.89 9.11 -23.63
CA ILE A 304 -0.82 10.41 -24.30
C ILE A 304 0.66 10.73 -24.52
N ASN A 305 1.02 11.06 -25.76
CA ASN A 305 2.28 11.72 -26.08
C ASN A 305 2.02 13.23 -26.15
N ARG A 306 2.67 13.96 -25.24
CA ARG A 306 2.49 15.41 -25.05
C ARG A 306 3.22 16.23 -26.11
N GLU A 307 4.29 15.69 -26.70
CA GLU A 307 5.05 16.39 -27.76
C GLU A 307 4.29 16.33 -29.09
N THR A 308 3.72 15.17 -29.42
CA THR A 308 2.99 14.98 -30.68
C THR A 308 1.49 15.26 -30.57
N HIS A 309 0.99 15.54 -29.36
CA HIS A 309 -0.44 15.65 -29.03
C HIS A 309 -1.30 14.51 -29.61
N ARG A 310 -0.84 13.27 -29.43
CA ARG A 310 -1.54 12.06 -29.87
C ARG A 310 -1.81 11.16 -28.69
N SER A 311 -2.93 10.46 -28.73
CA SER A 311 -3.32 9.51 -27.70
C SER A 311 -3.62 8.14 -28.30
N VAL A 312 -3.35 7.09 -27.55
CA VAL A 312 -3.81 5.73 -27.84
C VAL A 312 -4.56 5.23 -26.63
N SER A 313 -5.81 4.84 -26.82
CA SER A 313 -6.66 4.35 -25.75
C SER A 313 -7.29 3.02 -26.12
N CYS A 314 -7.40 2.12 -25.15
CA CYS A 314 -7.99 0.80 -25.33
C CYS A 314 -8.71 0.32 -24.07
N VAL A 315 -9.79 -0.43 -24.26
CA VAL A 315 -10.48 -1.18 -23.20
C VAL A 315 -10.49 -2.65 -23.57
N ARG A 316 -10.26 -3.51 -22.58
CA ARG A 316 -10.25 -4.96 -22.76
C ARG A 316 -11.60 -5.45 -23.30
N ALA A 317 -11.57 -6.28 -24.34
CA ALA A 317 -12.75 -7.02 -24.79
C ALA A 317 -13.07 -8.12 -23.77
N LEU A 318 -14.15 -7.96 -23.00
CA LEU A 318 -14.70 -9.00 -22.14
C LEU A 318 -15.40 -10.03 -23.05
N SER A 319 -15.06 -11.32 -22.94
CA SER A 319 -15.81 -12.40 -23.61
C SER A 319 -17.22 -12.50 -23.01
N ASP A 320 -18.23 -12.86 -23.81
CA ASP A 320 -19.68 -12.93 -23.48
C ASP A 320 -20.09 -13.75 -22.23
N GLN A 321 -19.15 -14.30 -21.46
CA GLN A 321 -19.41 -14.77 -20.11
C GLN A 321 -19.23 -13.62 -19.12
N GLN A 322 -20.35 -13.00 -18.73
CA GLN A 322 -20.42 -11.96 -17.71
C GLN A 322 -19.84 -12.48 -16.39
N ASP A 323 -18.61 -12.08 -16.06
CA ASP A 323 -18.07 -12.19 -14.71
C ASP A 323 -18.70 -11.05 -13.89
N PRO A 324 -19.62 -11.31 -12.93
CA PRO A 324 -20.43 -10.28 -12.28
C PRO A 324 -19.62 -9.29 -11.42
N VAL A 325 -18.31 -9.51 -11.28
CA VAL A 325 -17.39 -8.71 -10.45
C VAL A 325 -16.62 -7.66 -11.26
N LEU A 326 -16.56 -7.77 -12.60
CA LEU A 326 -15.78 -6.84 -13.44
C LEU A 326 -16.66 -5.73 -14.06
N PRO A 327 -16.17 -4.48 -14.11
CA PRO A 327 -16.90 -3.39 -14.74
C PRO A 327 -17.13 -3.66 -16.23
N SER A 328 -18.31 -3.33 -16.74
CA SER A 328 -18.64 -3.48 -18.16
C SER A 328 -17.68 -2.67 -19.04
N ARG A 329 -17.60 -3.01 -20.33
CA ARG A 329 -16.77 -2.27 -21.30
C ARG A 329 -17.13 -0.78 -21.35
N ALA A 330 -18.43 -0.46 -21.28
CA ALA A 330 -18.92 0.91 -21.21
C ALA A 330 -18.44 1.62 -19.94
N ARG A 331 -18.55 0.92 -18.80
CA ARG A 331 -18.11 1.42 -17.50
C ARG A 331 -16.59 1.63 -17.43
N CYS A 332 -15.79 0.78 -18.08
CA CYS A 332 -14.34 0.97 -18.14
C CYS A 332 -13.93 2.26 -18.90
N TRP A 333 -14.64 2.59 -19.98
CA TRP A 333 -14.41 3.85 -20.71
C TRP A 333 -14.79 5.06 -19.86
N GLU A 334 -15.91 4.98 -19.15
CA GLU A 334 -16.37 6.02 -18.22
C GLU A 334 -15.37 6.23 -17.08
N LEU A 335 -14.97 5.15 -16.38
CA LEU A 335 -13.97 5.21 -15.30
C LEU A 335 -12.63 5.79 -15.78
N LEU A 336 -12.22 5.50 -17.02
CA LEU A 336 -10.98 6.04 -17.59
C LEU A 336 -11.08 7.55 -17.86
N LYS A 337 -12.24 8.02 -18.36
CA LYS A 337 -12.54 9.46 -18.50
C LYS A 337 -12.48 10.16 -17.15
N LEU A 338 -13.21 9.63 -16.16
CA LEU A 338 -13.26 10.20 -14.82
C LEU A 338 -11.87 10.25 -14.17
N PHE A 339 -11.08 9.19 -14.31
CA PHE A 339 -9.74 9.13 -13.76
C PHE A 339 -8.78 10.14 -14.42
N TYR A 340 -8.88 10.33 -15.74
CA TYR A 340 -8.12 11.36 -16.44
C TYR A 340 -8.46 12.76 -15.95
N ILE A 341 -9.75 13.09 -15.83
CA ILE A 341 -10.20 14.41 -15.38
C ILE A 341 -9.73 14.66 -13.95
N PHE A 342 -9.94 13.70 -13.05
CA PHE A 342 -9.49 13.78 -11.67
C PHE A 342 -7.97 13.99 -11.59
N SER A 343 -7.20 13.16 -12.29
CA SER A 343 -5.74 13.23 -12.24
C SER A 343 -5.21 14.54 -12.84
N SER A 344 -5.79 15.03 -13.94
CA SER A 344 -5.34 16.24 -14.63
C SER A 344 -5.76 17.53 -13.92
N THR A 345 -6.85 17.51 -13.16
CA THR A 345 -7.29 18.66 -12.36
C THR A 345 -6.58 18.76 -11.01
N GLN A 346 -6.30 17.62 -10.37
CA GLN A 346 -5.75 17.60 -9.00
C GLN A 346 -4.23 17.48 -8.95
N TYR A 347 -3.61 16.79 -9.91
CA TYR A 347 -2.19 16.43 -9.82
C TYR A 347 -1.42 16.84 -11.08
N PHE A 348 -1.81 16.32 -12.25
CA PHE A 348 -1.12 16.51 -13.51
C PHE A 348 -1.52 17.84 -14.17
N HIS A 349 -1.02 18.96 -13.63
CA HIS A 349 -1.25 20.28 -14.21
C HIS A 349 -0.82 20.33 -15.68
N GLN A 350 -1.72 20.79 -16.55
CA GLN A 350 -1.44 21.02 -17.97
C GLN A 350 -0.80 22.41 -18.17
N GLU A 351 0.21 22.50 -19.02
CA GLU A 351 0.90 23.75 -19.39
C GLU A 351 0.05 24.67 -20.30
N ASP A 352 -1.11 24.19 -20.80
CA ASP A 352 -1.92 24.87 -21.82
C ASP A 352 -3.00 25.80 -21.26
N SER A 353 -2.67 26.67 -20.30
CA SER A 353 -3.55 27.76 -19.91
C SER A 353 -3.10 29.08 -20.56
N LEU A 354 -3.74 29.45 -21.67
CA LEU A 354 -3.96 30.85 -22.06
C LEU A 354 -4.96 31.54 -21.09
N MET A 355 -4.89 31.23 -19.80
CA MET A 355 -5.62 31.94 -18.76
C MET A 355 -4.63 32.87 -18.09
N GLU A 356 -4.87 34.17 -18.23
CA GLU A 356 -4.25 35.25 -17.49
C GLU A 356 -4.06 34.88 -16.02
N GLU A 357 -2.94 35.34 -15.47
CA GLU A 357 -2.48 35.21 -14.09
C GLU A 357 -3.63 35.10 -13.08
N ARG A 358 -4.02 33.86 -12.74
CA ARG A 358 -4.68 33.61 -11.47
C ARG A 358 -3.61 33.75 -10.40
N THR A 359 -3.67 34.85 -9.66
CA THR A 359 -2.98 34.98 -8.37
C THR A 359 -3.23 33.70 -7.55
N PRO A 360 -2.18 33.06 -7.00
CA PRO A 360 -2.34 31.82 -6.27
C PRO A 360 -3.13 32.10 -4.99
N ASN A 361 -4.41 31.76 -4.99
CA ASN A 361 -5.19 31.75 -3.76
C ASN A 361 -4.71 30.57 -2.92
N SER A 362 -3.99 30.95 -1.87
CA SER A 362 -3.58 30.15 -0.74
C SER A 362 -4.77 29.48 -0.05
N SER A 363 -4.83 28.16 -0.08
CA SER A 363 -5.37 27.35 1.03
C SER A 363 -5.07 25.86 0.86
N GLU A 364 -3.80 25.47 0.73
CA GLU A 364 -3.27 24.22 1.30
C GLU A 364 -1.79 24.47 1.63
N ASP A 365 -1.45 24.34 2.91
CA ASP A 365 -0.12 24.59 3.48
C ASP A 365 0.93 23.62 2.93
N TYR A 366 1.53 23.94 1.79
CA TYR A 366 2.86 23.46 1.43
C TYR A 366 3.88 24.52 1.82
N VAL A 367 4.75 24.15 2.76
CA VAL A 367 5.92 24.91 3.21
C VAL A 367 6.63 25.55 1.99
N GLN A 368 6.74 26.88 2.00
CA GLN A 368 7.55 27.61 1.02
C GLN A 368 8.99 27.07 1.05
N GLY A 369 9.38 26.36 -0.01
CA GLY A 369 10.73 25.79 -0.14
C GLY A 369 10.85 24.59 -1.09
N PHE A 370 9.75 23.94 -1.46
CA PHE A 370 9.78 22.78 -2.37
C PHE A 370 8.85 22.96 -3.57
N SER A 371 9.43 23.07 -4.77
CA SER A 371 8.68 23.04 -6.04
C SER A 371 8.65 21.59 -6.57
N HIS A 372 7.73 20.77 -6.08
CA HIS A 372 7.54 19.41 -6.62
C HIS A 372 6.28 19.35 -7.48
N GLN A 373 6.43 18.87 -8.72
CA GLN A 373 5.30 18.51 -9.58
C GLN A 373 5.01 17.02 -9.41
N PRO A 374 3.75 16.61 -9.16
CA PRO A 374 3.42 15.20 -9.00
C PRO A 374 3.57 14.45 -10.33
N LEU A 375 4.38 13.39 -10.31
CA LEU A 375 4.66 12.56 -11.48
C LEU A 375 3.82 11.28 -11.50
N GLN A 376 3.19 10.89 -10.39
CA GLN A 376 2.40 9.66 -10.29
C GLN A 376 1.16 9.89 -9.43
N CYS A 377 0.08 9.20 -9.76
CA CYS A 377 -1.18 9.22 -9.02
C CYS A 377 -1.73 7.79 -8.93
N TYR A 378 -2.15 7.39 -7.73
CA TYR A 378 -2.78 6.09 -7.47
C TYR A 378 -4.13 6.33 -6.81
N LEU A 379 -5.19 5.76 -7.38
CA LEU A 379 -6.55 5.89 -6.85
C LEU A 379 -7.20 4.52 -6.80
N VAL A 380 -7.87 4.17 -5.71
CA VAL A 380 -8.64 2.92 -5.60
C VAL A 380 -10.11 3.26 -5.47
N THR A 381 -10.93 2.76 -6.38
CA THR A 381 -12.38 2.94 -6.38
C THR A 381 -13.07 1.67 -5.88
N GLU A 382 -14.40 1.68 -5.76
CA GLU A 382 -15.19 0.48 -5.43
C GLU A 382 -15.22 -0.55 -6.58
N GLU A 383 -14.73 -0.20 -7.76
CA GLU A 383 -14.81 -1.04 -8.98
C GLU A 383 -13.43 -1.40 -9.54
N CYS A 384 -12.41 -0.56 -9.36
CA CYS A 384 -11.08 -0.77 -9.95
C CYS A 384 -9.97 -0.01 -9.21
N LYS A 385 -8.72 -0.35 -9.50
CA LYS A 385 -7.53 0.41 -9.12
C LYS A 385 -7.10 1.23 -10.34
N CYS A 386 -6.86 2.50 -10.15
CA CYS A 386 -6.43 3.44 -11.17
C CYS A 386 -4.97 3.85 -10.92
N TYR A 387 -4.16 3.86 -11.97
CA TYR A 387 -2.77 4.29 -11.91
C TYR A 387 -2.46 5.30 -13.01
N GLY A 388 -1.97 6.46 -12.61
CA GLY A 388 -1.59 7.58 -13.46
C GLY A 388 -0.09 7.84 -13.33
N LEU A 389 0.57 8.10 -14.46
CA LEU A 389 1.99 8.46 -14.53
C LEU A 389 2.13 9.61 -15.51
N GLN A 390 2.80 10.67 -15.08
CA GLN A 390 3.22 11.81 -15.88
C GLN A 390 4.75 11.84 -15.96
N THR A 391 5.24 12.01 -17.18
CA THR A 391 6.64 12.32 -17.50
C THR A 391 6.67 13.61 -18.32
N SER A 392 7.86 14.11 -18.64
CA SER A 392 8.01 15.27 -19.53
C SER A 392 7.29 15.06 -20.88
N GLN A 393 7.41 13.86 -21.45
CA GLN A 393 6.94 13.55 -22.81
C GLN A 393 5.60 12.80 -22.86
N HIS A 394 5.25 12.06 -21.82
CA HIS A 394 4.11 11.13 -21.85
C HIS A 394 3.26 11.17 -20.59
N GLN A 395 1.96 10.93 -20.74
CA GLN A 395 1.06 10.58 -19.65
C GLN A 395 0.45 9.19 -19.88
N LEU A 396 0.39 8.37 -18.85
CA LEU A 396 -0.18 7.03 -18.87
C LEU A 396 -1.25 6.89 -17.79
N PHE A 397 -2.42 6.39 -18.17
CA PHE A 397 -3.54 6.08 -17.28
C PHE A 397 -3.95 4.62 -17.46
N LEU A 398 -4.00 3.86 -16.37
CA LEU A 398 -4.36 2.44 -16.34
C LEU A 398 -5.49 2.17 -15.37
N LEU A 399 -6.43 1.30 -15.74
CA LEU A 399 -7.40 0.69 -14.83
C LEU A 399 -7.11 -0.81 -14.66
N LEU A 400 -7.16 -1.28 -13.42
CA LEU A 400 -6.89 -2.67 -13.00
C LEU A 400 -8.03 -3.19 -12.11
N PRO A 401 -8.34 -4.50 -12.07
CA PRO A 401 -9.38 -5.03 -11.20
C PRO A 401 -8.99 -4.95 -9.71
N LEU A 402 -10.01 -4.87 -8.83
CA LEU A 402 -9.80 -4.83 -7.38
C LEU A 402 -9.20 -6.12 -6.82
N ALA A 403 -9.73 -7.26 -7.27
CA ALA A 403 -9.24 -8.59 -6.96
C ALA A 403 -8.26 -9.05 -8.04
N LEU A 404 -7.06 -9.47 -7.64
CA LEU A 404 -6.26 -10.36 -8.47
C LEU A 404 -6.94 -11.73 -8.39
N SER A 405 -7.56 -12.18 -9.47
CA SER A 405 -8.07 -13.54 -9.56
C SER A 405 -6.94 -14.50 -9.24
N SER A 406 -7.16 -15.29 -8.19
CA SER A 406 -6.28 -16.33 -7.72
C SER A 406 -6.11 -17.38 -8.81
N LEU A 407 -4.95 -17.45 -9.45
CA LEU A 407 -4.55 -18.64 -10.20
C LEU A 407 -3.98 -19.69 -9.24
N THR A 408 -4.86 -20.14 -8.33
CA THR A 408 -4.75 -21.41 -7.62
C THR A 408 -6.07 -22.15 -7.75
N ALA A 409 -6.34 -22.68 -8.95
CA ALA A 409 -7.34 -23.72 -9.17
C ALA A 409 -6.94 -24.58 -10.38
N SER A 410 -6.07 -25.56 -10.13
CA SER A 410 -6.09 -26.92 -10.72
C SER A 410 -4.68 -27.52 -10.66
N ARG A 411 -4.42 -28.25 -9.58
CA ARG A 411 -3.61 -29.48 -9.67
C ARG A 411 -4.58 -30.64 -9.59
N ARG A 412 -4.89 -31.25 -10.73
CA ARG A 412 -5.07 -32.70 -10.89
C ARG A 412 -4.92 -33.03 -12.38
N GLY A 413 -3.79 -33.66 -12.72
CA GLY A 413 -3.41 -34.08 -14.07
C GLY A 413 -2.05 -33.52 -14.49
N LEU A 414 -1.08 -34.42 -14.68
CA LEU A 414 0.34 -34.28 -15.10
C LEU A 414 0.69 -33.20 -16.16
N PRO A 415 1.98 -32.81 -16.29
CA PRO A 415 2.43 -31.43 -16.51
C PRO A 415 2.40 -31.00 -17.98
N LYS A 416 2.13 -29.71 -18.21
CA LYS A 416 2.53 -29.01 -19.45
C LYS A 416 3.17 -27.68 -19.09
N GLU A 417 4.50 -27.67 -19.09
CA GLU A 417 5.31 -26.46 -19.08
C GLU A 417 4.96 -25.62 -20.31
N LYS A 418 4.50 -24.38 -20.10
CA LYS A 418 4.36 -23.41 -21.19
C LYS A 418 5.74 -22.81 -21.48
N MET A 419 6.35 -23.36 -22.51
CA MET A 419 7.54 -22.86 -23.19
C MET A 419 7.32 -21.45 -23.77
N SER A 420 8.37 -20.62 -23.85
CA SER A 420 8.36 -19.35 -24.61
C SER A 420 8.33 -19.59 -26.13
N GLU A 421 8.26 -18.53 -26.94
CA GLU A 421 8.24 -18.57 -28.42
C GLU A 421 9.45 -19.27 -29.08
N ASN A 422 10.48 -19.68 -28.31
CA ASN A 422 11.58 -20.56 -28.75
C ASN A 422 11.63 -21.92 -28.04
N GLY A 423 10.60 -22.30 -27.28
CA GLY A 423 10.62 -23.56 -26.55
C GLY A 423 11.20 -23.51 -25.13
N ILE A 424 11.59 -22.35 -24.59
CA ILE A 424 12.28 -22.28 -23.30
C ILE A 424 11.45 -21.47 -22.30
N PRO A 425 10.95 -22.03 -21.18
CA PRO A 425 10.14 -21.27 -20.22
C PRO A 425 10.91 -20.04 -19.71
N ARG A 426 10.28 -18.85 -19.69
CA ARG A 426 10.90 -17.65 -19.10
C ARG A 426 11.04 -17.89 -17.59
N PRO A 427 12.26 -17.93 -17.03
CA PRO A 427 12.45 -18.22 -15.62
C PRO A 427 11.82 -17.10 -14.79
N LYS A 428 11.19 -17.49 -13.67
CA LYS A 428 10.70 -16.52 -12.69
C LYS A 428 11.90 -15.75 -12.12
N VAL A 429 11.77 -14.43 -11.98
CA VAL A 429 12.84 -13.56 -11.42
C VAL A 429 13.07 -13.86 -9.93
N LEU A 430 12.01 -14.14 -9.17
CA LEU A 430 12.08 -14.55 -7.77
C LEU A 430 11.58 -16.00 -7.65
N THR A 431 12.50 -16.93 -7.47
CA THR A 431 12.28 -18.35 -7.14
C THR A 431 12.97 -18.68 -5.83
N LEU A 432 12.75 -19.89 -5.32
CA LEU A 432 13.59 -20.43 -4.25
C LEU A 432 15.08 -20.42 -4.61
N ASP A 433 15.45 -20.47 -5.89
CA ASP A 433 16.85 -20.42 -6.32
C ASP A 433 17.39 -18.98 -6.37
N THR A 434 16.57 -18.02 -6.80
CA THR A 434 17.00 -16.62 -7.04
C THR A 434 16.63 -15.65 -5.91
N MET A 435 15.91 -16.07 -4.88
CA MET A 435 15.68 -15.26 -3.68
C MET A 435 16.96 -15.09 -2.86
N ASN A 436 17.02 -14.03 -2.04
CA ASN A 436 18.16 -13.75 -1.17
C ASN A 436 18.53 -15.01 -0.34
N PRO A 437 19.75 -15.56 -0.48
CA PRO A 437 20.16 -16.78 0.20
C PRO A 437 20.09 -16.67 1.72
N THR A 438 20.33 -15.49 2.31
CA THR A 438 20.25 -15.30 3.77
C THR A 438 18.82 -15.49 4.27
N VAL A 439 17.82 -15.04 3.50
CA VAL A 439 16.39 -15.24 3.81
C VAL A 439 15.99 -16.71 3.71
N LYS A 440 16.62 -17.51 2.84
CA LYS A 440 16.35 -18.97 2.77
C LYS A 440 16.77 -19.71 4.05
N MET A 441 17.78 -19.20 4.74
CA MET A 441 18.29 -19.77 6.00
C MET A 441 17.47 -19.33 7.23
N VAL A 442 16.56 -18.36 7.07
CA VAL A 442 15.74 -17.86 8.18
C VAL A 442 14.68 -18.90 8.56
N GLU A 443 14.81 -19.46 9.75
CA GLU A 443 13.81 -20.34 10.36
C GLU A 443 13.18 -19.68 11.60
N TYR A 444 11.84 -19.70 11.68
CA TYR A 444 11.10 -19.16 12.83
C TYR A 444 9.99 -20.11 13.29
N ALA A 445 10.36 -21.07 14.14
CA ALA A 445 9.52 -22.22 14.50
C ALA A 445 8.20 -21.88 15.22
N VAL A 446 8.09 -20.70 15.85
CA VAL A 446 6.88 -20.27 16.57
C VAL A 446 5.65 -20.11 15.65
N ARG A 447 5.86 -20.03 14.33
CA ARG A 447 4.81 -20.02 13.29
C ARG A 447 5.03 -21.09 12.21
N GLY A 448 5.59 -22.24 12.60
CA GLY A 448 5.94 -23.35 11.70
C GLY A 448 4.81 -24.33 11.35
N PRO A 449 5.14 -25.54 10.88
CA PRO A 449 4.18 -26.54 10.37
C PRO A 449 3.06 -26.92 11.35
N ILE A 450 3.35 -26.99 12.65
CA ILE A 450 2.32 -27.29 13.68
C ILE A 450 1.24 -26.22 13.69
N VAL A 451 1.60 -24.94 13.55
CA VAL A 451 0.64 -23.84 13.53
C VAL A 451 -0.21 -23.89 12.27
N GLN A 452 0.38 -24.26 11.13
CA GLN A 452 -0.36 -24.47 9.88
C GLN A 452 -1.39 -25.61 10.05
N ARG A 453 -0.96 -26.74 10.62
CA ARG A 453 -1.88 -27.86 10.90
C ARG A 453 -2.97 -27.48 11.90
N ALA A 454 -2.66 -26.66 12.90
CA ALA A 454 -3.64 -26.16 13.86
C ALA A 454 -4.74 -25.33 13.18
N VAL A 455 -4.37 -24.45 12.23
CA VAL A 455 -5.32 -23.66 11.44
C VAL A 455 -6.18 -24.56 10.53
N GLU A 456 -5.59 -25.60 9.94
CA GLU A 456 -6.36 -26.60 9.17
C GLU A 456 -7.39 -27.31 10.05
N LEU A 457 -7.00 -27.74 11.26
CA LEU A 457 -7.92 -28.39 12.20
C LEU A 457 -9.03 -27.45 12.66
N GLU A 458 -8.75 -26.17 12.90
CA GLU A 458 -9.78 -25.15 13.19
C GLU A 458 -10.78 -25.03 12.04
N LYS A 459 -10.29 -25.04 10.80
CA LYS A 459 -11.14 -25.02 9.61
C LYS A 459 -11.98 -26.29 9.49
N GLU A 460 -11.37 -27.46 9.66
CA GLU A 460 -12.07 -28.76 9.63
C GLU A 460 -13.20 -28.81 10.67
N LEU A 461 -12.94 -28.33 11.90
CA LEU A 461 -13.95 -28.20 12.96
C LEU A 461 -15.08 -27.24 12.55
N SER A 462 -14.77 -26.10 11.94
CA SER A 462 -15.78 -25.14 11.46
C SER A 462 -16.65 -25.67 10.33
N GLU A 463 -16.12 -26.64 9.55
CA GLU A 463 -16.83 -27.36 8.49
C GLU A 463 -17.64 -28.56 9.05
N GLY A 464 -17.63 -28.78 10.37
CA GLY A 464 -18.37 -29.85 11.04
C GLY A 464 -17.71 -31.23 10.97
N ILE A 465 -16.42 -31.31 10.62
CA ILE A 465 -15.67 -32.56 10.61
C ILE A 465 -15.45 -33.01 12.06
N GLU A 466 -15.94 -34.21 12.40
CA GLU A 466 -15.76 -34.76 13.74
C GLU A 466 -14.28 -35.00 14.07
N LYS A 467 -13.88 -34.52 15.25
CA LYS A 467 -12.54 -34.70 15.84
C LYS A 467 -12.66 -35.19 17.28
N PRO A 468 -11.61 -35.81 17.84
CA PRO A 468 -11.59 -36.22 19.25
C PRO A 468 -11.56 -35.04 20.25
N PHE A 469 -11.66 -33.80 19.76
CA PHE A 469 -11.67 -32.56 20.52
C PHE A 469 -12.61 -31.54 19.86
N ALA A 470 -13.18 -30.64 20.65
CA ALA A 470 -14.14 -29.64 20.19
C ALA A 470 -13.49 -28.32 19.72
N GLU A 471 -12.29 -28.01 20.21
CA GLU A 471 -11.55 -26.80 19.85
C GLU A 471 -10.05 -27.07 19.79
N VAL A 472 -9.34 -26.25 19.00
CA VAL A 472 -7.88 -26.18 19.04
C VAL A 472 -7.46 -25.20 20.14
N ILE A 473 -6.69 -25.68 21.11
CA ILE A 473 -6.20 -24.85 22.22
C ILE A 473 -4.79 -24.35 21.86
N LYS A 474 -4.69 -23.05 21.57
CA LYS A 474 -3.45 -22.38 21.16
C LYS A 474 -2.53 -22.12 22.36
N ALA A 475 -1.71 -23.10 22.73
CA ALA A 475 -0.73 -22.97 23.80
C ALA A 475 0.69 -22.65 23.29
N ASN A 476 0.79 -22.22 22.03
CA ASN A 476 2.04 -22.02 21.31
C ASN A 476 2.54 -20.57 21.32
N ILE A 477 1.73 -19.56 21.68
CA ILE A 477 2.08 -18.15 21.59
C ILE A 477 1.86 -17.41 22.91
N GLY A 478 2.76 -16.48 23.25
CA GLY A 478 2.58 -15.57 24.39
C GLY A 478 1.87 -14.30 24.00
N ASP A 479 0.58 -14.43 23.66
CA ASP A 479 -0.33 -13.33 23.35
C ASP A 479 -1.39 -13.24 24.45
N ALA A 480 -1.19 -12.32 25.40
CA ALA A 480 -1.92 -12.31 26.67
C ALA A 480 -3.44 -12.14 26.47
N HIS A 481 -3.86 -11.16 25.68
CA HIS A 481 -5.27 -10.86 25.45
C HIS A 481 -5.98 -11.92 24.62
N ALA A 482 -5.30 -12.49 23.62
CA ALA A 482 -5.84 -13.61 22.85
C ALA A 482 -6.12 -14.85 23.73
N MET A 483 -5.45 -14.95 24.89
CA MET A 483 -5.61 -16.03 25.87
C MET A 483 -6.49 -15.64 27.07
N GLY A 484 -7.18 -14.50 27.01
CA GLY A 484 -8.18 -14.10 27.99
C GLY A 484 -7.68 -13.23 29.15
N GLN A 485 -6.41 -12.80 29.15
CA GLN A 485 -5.97 -11.75 30.07
C GLN A 485 -6.76 -10.47 29.80
N GLN A 486 -7.29 -9.84 30.84
CA GLN A 486 -8.04 -8.60 30.71
C GLN A 486 -7.08 -7.42 30.50
N PRO A 487 -7.42 -6.45 29.64
CA PRO A 487 -6.64 -5.24 29.50
C PRO A 487 -6.72 -4.38 30.76
N ILE A 488 -5.67 -3.62 31.04
CA ILE A 488 -5.63 -2.65 32.15
C ILE A 488 -6.51 -1.45 31.79
N THR A 489 -7.46 -1.11 32.66
CA THR A 489 -8.47 -0.07 32.39
C THR A 489 -7.82 1.29 32.13
N PHE A 490 -6.84 1.67 32.96
CA PHE A 490 -6.16 2.97 32.85
C PHE A 490 -5.48 3.14 31.49
N PHE A 491 -4.83 2.10 30.96
CA PHE A 491 -4.19 2.16 29.64
C PHE A 491 -5.22 2.41 28.53
N ARG A 492 -6.36 1.72 28.59
CA ARG A 492 -7.44 1.88 27.62
C ARG A 492 -8.08 3.26 27.69
N GLN A 493 -8.27 3.80 28.89
CA GLN A 493 -8.82 5.13 29.09
C GLN A 493 -7.93 6.20 28.44
N VAL A 494 -6.63 6.19 28.75
CA VAL A 494 -5.72 7.21 28.20
C VAL A 494 -5.57 7.07 26.69
N LEU A 495 -5.42 5.85 26.16
CA LEU A 495 -5.33 5.65 24.71
C LEU A 495 -6.61 6.07 23.97
N ALA A 496 -7.79 5.84 24.55
CA ALA A 496 -9.05 6.33 23.99
C ALA A 496 -9.10 7.86 23.96
N LEU A 497 -8.71 8.52 25.05
CA LEU A 497 -8.61 9.98 25.14
C LEU A 497 -7.60 10.55 24.12
N CYS A 498 -6.45 9.89 23.92
CA CYS A 498 -5.48 10.32 22.92
C CYS A 498 -5.94 10.08 21.48
N SER A 499 -6.69 9.00 21.24
CA SER A 499 -7.21 8.66 19.90
C SER A 499 -8.42 9.53 19.52
N TYR A 500 -9.21 9.95 20.50
CA TYR A 500 -10.37 10.82 20.32
C TYR A 500 -10.39 11.92 21.40
N PRO A 501 -9.63 13.03 21.19
CA PRO A 501 -9.45 14.07 22.19
C PRO A 501 -10.73 14.80 22.65
N GLU A 502 -11.83 14.73 21.90
CA GLU A 502 -13.12 15.30 22.34
C GLU A 502 -13.62 14.68 23.66
N LEU A 503 -13.22 13.43 23.94
CA LEU A 503 -13.52 12.73 25.20
C LEU A 503 -12.84 13.36 26.44
N LEU A 504 -11.88 14.27 26.28
CA LEU A 504 -11.30 15.01 27.41
C LEU A 504 -12.35 15.82 28.19
N ASN A 505 -13.45 16.20 27.52
CA ASN A 505 -14.57 16.91 28.12
C ASN A 505 -15.59 15.98 28.81
N ASP A 506 -15.45 14.66 28.65
CA ASP A 506 -16.38 13.68 29.20
C ASP A 506 -16.10 13.43 30.69
N ASN A 507 -17.13 13.53 31.54
CA ASN A 507 -17.01 13.39 33.00
C ASN A 507 -16.86 11.93 33.47
N THR A 508 -16.97 10.95 32.59
CA THR A 508 -16.80 9.51 32.91
C THR A 508 -15.34 9.09 33.00
N PHE A 509 -14.41 9.85 32.41
CA PHE A 509 -12.97 9.57 32.49
C PHE A 509 -12.34 10.22 33.72
N PRO A 510 -11.46 9.51 34.46
CA PRO A 510 -10.80 10.05 35.64
C PRO A 510 -9.78 11.13 35.25
N GLU A 511 -9.58 12.11 36.13
CA GLU A 511 -8.80 13.32 35.81
C GLU A 511 -7.32 13.03 35.59
N ASP A 512 -6.75 12.04 36.28
CA ASP A 512 -5.38 11.58 36.05
C ASP A 512 -5.20 10.99 34.64
N ALA A 513 -6.16 10.22 34.14
CA ALA A 513 -6.14 9.73 32.75
C ALA A 513 -6.21 10.87 31.74
N LYS A 514 -7.06 11.88 31.97
CA LYS A 514 -7.12 13.10 31.15
C LYS A 514 -5.80 13.88 31.17
N ASN A 515 -5.19 14.02 32.35
CA ASN A 515 -3.89 14.67 32.50
C ASN A 515 -2.79 13.94 31.73
N ARG A 516 -2.75 12.60 31.79
CA ARG A 516 -1.82 11.81 30.98
C ARG A 516 -2.06 12.02 29.49
N ALA A 517 -3.31 11.94 29.04
CA ALA A 517 -3.67 12.15 27.64
C ALA A 517 -3.26 13.55 27.13
N ARG A 518 -3.56 14.61 27.89
CA ARG A 518 -3.15 15.99 27.55
C ARG A 518 -1.63 16.10 27.42
N ARG A 519 -0.86 15.55 28.37
CA ARG A 519 0.61 15.58 28.33
C ARG A 519 1.17 14.89 27.09
N ILE A 520 0.64 13.70 26.77
CA ILE A 520 1.06 12.93 25.60
C ILE A 520 0.74 13.69 24.31
N LEU A 521 -0.50 14.18 24.17
CA LEU A 521 -0.92 14.95 22.99
C LEU A 521 -0.08 16.20 22.81
N GLN A 522 0.15 16.99 23.87
CA GLN A 522 1.00 18.20 23.82
C GLN A 522 2.45 17.90 23.41
N SER A 523 2.92 16.67 23.62
CA SER A 523 4.25 16.22 23.22
C SER A 523 4.32 15.76 21.76
N CYS A 524 3.18 15.70 21.07
CA CYS A 524 3.05 15.32 19.66
C CYS A 524 2.85 16.56 18.77
N GLY A 525 3.31 16.48 17.53
CA GLY A 525 3.04 17.52 16.52
C GLY A 525 1.54 17.69 16.29
N GLY A 526 1.06 18.94 16.29
CA GLY A 526 -0.36 19.25 16.10
C GLY A 526 -1.29 18.67 17.18
N SER A 527 -0.76 18.31 18.35
CA SER A 527 -1.52 17.66 19.42
C SER A 527 -2.22 16.36 18.98
N SER A 528 -1.60 15.58 18.08
CA SER A 528 -2.20 14.42 17.47
C SER A 528 -1.28 13.20 17.49
N LEU A 529 -1.83 12.03 17.86
CA LEU A 529 -1.14 10.74 17.71
C LEU A 529 -0.87 10.36 16.25
N GLY A 530 -1.50 11.06 15.28
CA GLY A 530 -1.29 10.82 13.85
C GLY A 530 -0.03 11.47 13.27
N ALA A 531 0.63 12.37 14.02
CA ALA A 531 1.85 13.01 13.58
C ALA A 531 3.08 12.10 13.78
N TYR A 532 4.11 12.27 12.94
CA TYR A 532 5.41 11.67 13.24
C TYR A 532 6.02 12.29 14.51
N SER A 533 6.68 11.47 15.32
CA SER A 533 7.52 11.93 16.43
C SER A 533 8.99 11.96 16.01
N PRO A 534 9.92 12.53 16.82
CA PRO A 534 11.35 12.38 16.57
C PRO A 534 11.73 10.91 16.41
N SER A 535 12.77 10.61 15.63
CA SER A 535 13.10 9.22 15.28
C SER A 535 13.52 8.34 16.47
N GLN A 536 14.06 8.95 17.53
CA GLN A 536 14.32 8.25 18.80
C GLN A 536 13.05 8.06 19.64
N GLY A 537 11.96 8.76 19.32
CA GLY A 537 10.70 8.78 20.03
C GLY A 537 10.35 10.13 20.64
N ILE A 538 9.11 10.25 21.14
CA ILE A 538 8.62 11.44 21.84
C ILE A 538 9.55 11.76 23.02
N ASN A 539 10.05 12.99 23.09
CA ASN A 539 11.03 13.41 24.10
C ASN A 539 10.53 13.22 25.53
N SER A 540 9.29 13.60 25.84
CA SER A 540 8.71 13.42 27.18
C SER A 540 8.65 11.94 27.56
N VAL A 541 8.25 11.07 26.64
CA VAL A 541 8.20 9.62 26.86
C VAL A 541 9.61 9.05 27.09
N ARG A 542 10.63 9.49 26.33
CA ARG A 542 12.03 9.09 26.58
C ARG A 542 12.49 9.51 27.98
N GLN A 543 12.12 10.72 28.42
CA GLN A 543 12.42 11.18 29.77
C GLN A 543 11.70 10.34 30.84
N ASP A 544 10.44 9.96 30.61
CA ASP A 544 9.71 9.12 31.55
C ASP A 544 10.26 7.69 31.63
N VAL A 545 10.77 7.15 30.51
CA VAL A 545 11.52 5.89 30.48
C VAL A 545 12.80 6.02 31.32
N ALA A 546 13.58 7.09 31.13
CA ALA A 546 14.80 7.32 31.91
C ALA A 546 14.51 7.42 33.41
N ASN A 547 13.49 8.20 33.79
CA ASN A 547 13.05 8.34 35.17
C ASN A 547 12.56 7.00 35.76
N TYR A 548 11.90 6.17 34.95
CA TYR A 548 11.48 4.83 35.37
C TYR A 548 12.67 3.91 35.64
N ILE A 549 13.66 3.90 34.75
CA ILE A 549 14.88 3.10 34.89
C ILE A 549 15.62 3.54 36.16
N GLU A 550 15.79 4.84 36.39
CA GLU A 550 16.44 5.37 37.58
C GLU A 550 15.72 4.95 38.86
N ARG A 551 14.38 5.06 38.91
CA ARG A 551 13.60 4.59 40.07
C ARG A 551 13.72 3.09 40.29
N ARG A 552 13.59 2.29 39.22
CA ARG A 552 13.68 0.82 39.27
C ARG A 552 15.06 0.37 39.76
N ASP A 553 16.10 1.05 39.32
CA ASP A 553 17.49 0.69 39.60
C ASP A 553 18.04 1.34 40.88
N GLY A 554 17.18 1.95 41.71
CA GLY A 554 17.55 2.45 43.04
C GLY A 554 18.29 3.79 43.05
N GLY A 555 18.00 4.66 42.07
CA GLY A 555 18.60 5.99 41.93
C GLY A 555 19.84 6.03 41.04
N ILE A 556 20.15 4.95 40.32
CA ILE A 556 21.23 4.95 39.31
C ILE A 556 20.76 5.78 38.11
N PRO A 557 21.40 6.91 37.77
CA PRO A 557 20.94 7.80 36.73
C PRO A 557 20.74 7.11 35.37
N CYS A 558 19.82 7.63 34.58
CA CYS A 558 19.59 7.23 33.19
C CYS A 558 19.42 8.49 32.34
N ASP A 559 20.11 8.55 31.20
CA ASP A 559 20.01 9.66 30.27
C ASP A 559 18.96 9.35 29.19
N ALA A 560 18.01 10.26 28.99
CA ALA A 560 17.00 10.16 27.94
C ALA A 560 17.60 10.09 26.53
N GLU A 561 18.80 10.64 26.32
CA GLU A 561 19.54 10.56 25.05
C GLU A 561 20.16 9.19 24.79
N ASN A 562 20.11 8.26 25.76
CA ASN A 562 20.45 6.85 25.58
C ASN A 562 19.22 5.99 25.27
N ILE A 563 18.02 6.58 25.23
CA ILE A 563 16.76 5.88 25.03
C ILE A 563 16.28 6.00 23.59
N TYR A 564 15.97 4.86 22.98
CA TYR A 564 15.36 4.76 21.66
C TYR A 564 14.03 4.01 21.80
N LEU A 565 12.92 4.64 21.43
CA LEU A 565 11.60 4.01 21.38
C LEU A 565 11.48 3.20 20.10
N THR A 566 10.96 1.98 20.20
CA THR A 566 11.00 0.98 19.12
C THR A 566 9.63 0.35 18.89
N THR A 567 9.47 -0.30 17.73
CA THR A 567 8.25 -1.04 17.38
C THR A 567 8.21 -2.41 18.09
N GLY A 568 8.14 -2.36 19.43
CA GLY A 568 8.41 -3.46 20.34
C GLY A 568 9.91 -3.77 20.46
N ALA A 569 10.30 -4.60 21.42
CA ALA A 569 11.70 -4.97 21.62
C ALA A 569 12.34 -5.65 20.40
N SER A 570 11.55 -6.39 19.60
CA SER A 570 12.04 -7.08 18.40
C SER A 570 12.74 -6.15 17.41
N ASP A 571 12.21 -4.94 17.27
CA ASP A 571 12.76 -3.91 16.40
C ASP A 571 14.11 -3.37 16.90
N GLY A 572 14.22 -3.12 18.21
CA GLY A 572 15.47 -2.71 18.85
C GLY A 572 16.57 -3.77 18.72
N ILE A 573 16.24 -5.03 19.02
CA ILE A 573 17.16 -6.16 18.90
C ILE A 573 17.72 -6.27 17.47
N VAL A 574 16.85 -6.28 16.46
CA VAL A 574 17.28 -6.38 15.06
C VAL A 574 18.09 -5.16 14.63
N THR A 575 17.78 -3.97 15.14
CA THR A 575 18.52 -2.74 14.85
C THR A 575 19.93 -2.80 15.43
N MET A 576 20.10 -3.28 16.66
CA MET A 576 21.41 -3.47 17.27
C MET A 576 22.23 -4.55 16.57
N LEU A 577 21.61 -5.68 16.21
CA LEU A 577 22.30 -6.72 15.43
C LEU A 577 22.78 -6.18 14.07
N LYS A 578 21.96 -5.36 13.38
CA LYS A 578 22.35 -4.71 12.12
C LYS A 578 23.58 -3.82 12.25
N LEU A 579 23.75 -3.15 13.39
CA LEU A 579 24.93 -2.31 13.66
C LEU A 579 26.18 -3.13 14.02
N LEU A 580 26.00 -4.28 14.69
CA LEU A 580 27.10 -5.12 15.18
C LEU A 580 27.70 -6.04 14.09
N VAL A 581 26.91 -6.41 13.08
CA VAL A 581 27.32 -7.40 12.07
C VAL A 581 28.20 -6.78 11.00
N PHE A 582 29.41 -7.32 10.85
CA PHE A 582 30.35 -7.00 9.77
C PHE A 582 31.25 -8.19 9.43
N GLY A 583 32.09 -8.01 8.41
CA GLY A 583 33.17 -8.94 8.08
C GLY A 583 32.71 -10.18 7.33
N GLN A 584 33.69 -10.99 6.91
CA GLN A 584 33.48 -12.27 6.22
C GLN A 584 34.56 -13.26 6.69
N GLY A 585 34.34 -14.55 6.47
CA GLY A 585 35.28 -15.59 6.91
C GLY A 585 35.55 -15.52 8.42
N MET A 586 36.84 -15.49 8.81
CA MET A 586 37.27 -15.44 10.21
C MET A 586 36.88 -14.13 10.93
N ASP A 587 36.77 -13.02 10.20
CA ASP A 587 36.42 -11.71 10.77
C ASP A 587 34.90 -11.49 10.85
N ARG A 588 34.11 -12.45 10.34
CA ARG A 588 32.64 -12.38 10.37
C ARG A 588 32.14 -12.31 11.80
N THR A 589 31.25 -11.36 12.08
CA THR A 589 30.65 -11.21 13.41
C THR A 589 29.97 -12.49 13.88
N GLY A 590 30.39 -12.98 15.03
CA GLY A 590 29.74 -14.03 15.81
C GLY A 590 28.95 -13.46 16.98
N VAL A 591 27.73 -13.94 17.16
CA VAL A 591 26.83 -13.52 18.25
C VAL A 591 26.47 -14.72 19.10
N MET A 592 26.73 -14.61 20.39
CA MET A 592 26.44 -15.65 21.38
C MET A 592 24.98 -15.60 21.82
N ILE A 593 24.26 -16.71 21.66
CA ILE A 593 22.85 -16.83 22.03
C ILE A 593 22.60 -18.12 22.83
N SER A 594 21.64 -18.07 23.76
CA SER A 594 21.32 -19.19 24.63
C SER A 594 20.69 -20.33 23.86
N ILE A 595 20.93 -21.56 24.28
CA ILE A 595 20.18 -22.75 23.88
C ILE A 595 19.59 -23.36 25.16
N PRO A 596 18.25 -23.44 25.29
CA PRO A 596 17.23 -22.99 24.32
C PRO A 596 17.19 -21.46 24.10
N GLN A 597 16.83 -21.04 22.89
CA GLN A 597 16.81 -19.63 22.46
C GLN A 597 15.40 -19.06 22.34
N TYR A 598 15.25 -17.73 22.25
CA TYR A 598 14.08 -17.14 21.59
C TYR A 598 14.36 -17.03 20.06
N PRO A 599 13.56 -17.66 19.17
CA PRO A 599 13.97 -17.84 17.76
C PRO A 599 14.09 -16.56 16.92
N LEU A 600 13.73 -15.39 17.47
CA LEU A 600 14.03 -14.11 16.82
C LEU A 600 15.53 -13.93 16.61
N TYR A 601 16.36 -14.35 17.57
CA TYR A 601 17.80 -14.18 17.49
C TYR A 601 18.41 -15.00 16.35
N SER A 602 18.19 -16.32 16.29
CA SER A 602 18.67 -17.14 15.17
C SER A 602 18.16 -16.65 13.82
N ALA A 603 16.89 -16.26 13.73
CA ALA A 603 16.30 -15.72 12.51
C ALA A 603 17.00 -14.44 12.04
N ALA A 604 17.22 -13.48 12.95
CA ALA A 604 17.90 -12.23 12.64
C ALA A 604 19.38 -12.45 12.28
N LEU A 605 20.08 -13.35 12.97
CA LEU A 605 21.47 -13.69 12.65
C LEU A 605 21.59 -14.34 11.27
N ALA A 606 20.65 -15.22 10.91
CA ALA A 606 20.59 -15.81 9.57
C ALA A 606 20.32 -14.75 8.50
N GLU A 607 19.36 -13.85 8.71
CA GLU A 607 19.03 -12.76 7.78
C GLU A 607 20.23 -11.84 7.50
N LEU A 608 21.00 -11.53 8.55
CA LEU A 608 22.14 -10.61 8.51
C LEU A 608 23.46 -11.27 8.09
N ASP A 609 23.45 -12.58 7.80
CA ASP A 609 24.66 -13.36 7.55
C ASP A 609 25.69 -13.19 8.69
N ALA A 610 25.24 -13.33 9.93
CA ALA A 610 26.10 -13.42 11.12
C ALA A 610 26.36 -14.89 11.50
N VAL A 611 27.38 -15.15 12.33
CA VAL A 611 27.64 -16.50 12.86
C VAL A 611 26.91 -16.67 14.19
N GLN A 612 26.03 -17.66 14.26
CA GLN A 612 25.36 -18.04 15.52
C GLN A 612 26.32 -18.85 16.40
N ILE A 613 26.62 -18.34 17.60
CA ILE A 613 27.43 -19.04 18.61
C ILE A 613 26.50 -19.52 19.72
N ASN A 614 26.32 -20.84 19.81
CA ASN A 614 25.45 -21.44 20.82
C ASN A 614 26.18 -21.60 22.16
N TYR A 615 25.56 -21.12 23.23
CA TYR A 615 25.89 -21.52 24.61
C TYR A 615 24.69 -22.22 25.25
N TYR A 616 24.92 -23.30 25.98
CA TYR A 616 23.84 -24.08 26.58
C TYR A 616 23.50 -23.59 27.99
N LEU A 617 22.21 -23.37 28.25
CA LEU A 617 21.73 -23.13 29.62
C LEU A 617 21.76 -24.45 30.40
N ASN A 618 22.04 -24.37 31.70
CA ASN A 618 22.15 -25.55 32.55
C ASN A 618 20.77 -26.00 33.05
N GLU A 619 20.13 -26.93 32.33
CA GLU A 619 18.84 -27.52 32.70
C GLU A 619 18.84 -28.05 34.15
N ASP A 620 19.90 -28.73 34.58
CA ASP A 620 19.96 -29.34 35.91
C ASP A 620 20.11 -28.32 37.04
N ASN A 621 20.49 -27.08 36.71
CA ASN A 621 20.56 -25.96 37.63
C ASN A 621 19.60 -24.84 37.22
N CYS A 622 18.32 -25.19 37.04
CA CYS A 622 17.22 -24.26 36.77
C CYS A 622 17.45 -23.33 35.56
N TRP A 623 18.07 -23.83 34.50
CA TRP A 623 18.40 -23.06 33.28
C TRP A 623 19.29 -21.82 33.54
N SER A 624 20.10 -21.85 34.59
CA SER A 624 21.13 -20.84 34.86
C SER A 624 22.19 -20.79 33.75
N MET A 625 22.82 -19.63 33.60
CA MET A 625 24.02 -19.50 32.76
C MET A 625 25.25 -20.05 33.49
N ASP A 626 26.19 -20.61 32.74
CA ASP A 626 27.46 -21.13 33.25
C ASP A 626 28.63 -20.48 32.51
N ILE A 627 29.51 -19.81 33.25
CA ILE A 627 30.68 -19.12 32.69
C ILE A 627 31.64 -20.08 32.01
N THR A 628 31.75 -21.31 32.50
CA THR A 628 32.59 -22.36 31.88
C THR A 628 32.07 -22.69 30.49
N GLU A 629 30.75 -22.76 30.34
CA GLU A 629 30.07 -23.02 29.08
C GLU A 629 30.18 -21.82 28.12
N LEU A 630 30.02 -20.59 28.61
CA LEU A 630 30.28 -19.38 27.82
C LEU A 630 31.73 -19.33 27.32
N GLN A 631 32.70 -19.65 28.19
CA GLN A 631 34.12 -19.70 27.84
C GLN A 631 34.41 -20.80 26.80
N ARG A 632 33.78 -21.97 26.92
CA ARG A 632 33.88 -23.05 25.92
C ARG A 632 33.35 -22.57 24.57
N ALA A 633 32.16 -21.95 24.55
CA ALA A 633 31.51 -21.49 23.34
C ALA A 633 32.32 -20.41 22.60
N VAL A 634 32.80 -19.38 23.32
CA VAL A 634 33.60 -18.30 22.72
C VAL A 634 34.94 -18.82 22.18
N ASN A 635 35.61 -19.72 22.92
CA ASN A 635 36.90 -20.29 22.49
C ASN A 635 36.77 -21.16 21.25
N LYS A 636 35.69 -21.94 21.15
CA LYS A 636 35.39 -22.73 19.95
C LYS A 636 35.09 -21.82 18.76
N ALA A 637 34.28 -20.77 18.96
CA ALA A 637 33.85 -19.86 17.91
C ALA A 637 35.01 -19.07 17.28
N ARG A 638 36.01 -18.66 18.08
CA ARG A 638 37.22 -17.97 17.61
C ARG A 638 38.01 -18.72 16.52
N GLN A 639 37.77 -20.02 16.37
CA GLN A 639 38.40 -20.83 15.33
C GLN A 639 37.79 -20.58 13.94
N HIS A 640 36.64 -19.91 13.84
CA HIS A 640 35.93 -19.74 12.57
C HIS A 640 35.12 -18.42 12.44
N CYS A 641 35.08 -17.57 13.46
CA CYS A 641 34.46 -16.25 13.42
C CYS A 641 35.03 -15.32 14.51
N LEU A 642 34.57 -14.07 14.54
CA LEU A 642 34.91 -13.08 15.55
C LEU A 642 33.73 -12.87 16.53
N PRO A 643 33.73 -13.47 17.73
CA PRO A 643 32.70 -13.21 18.73
C PRO A 643 32.69 -11.73 19.13
N ARG A 644 31.53 -11.08 19.03
CA ARG A 644 31.39 -9.63 19.35
C ARG A 644 30.25 -9.29 20.29
N ALA A 645 29.24 -10.14 20.41
CA ALA A 645 28.08 -9.85 21.23
C ALA A 645 27.59 -11.08 21.99
N LEU A 646 27.02 -10.84 23.16
CA LEU A 646 26.37 -11.83 24.00
C LEU A 646 24.93 -11.40 24.26
N CYS A 647 23.98 -12.18 23.78
CA CYS A 647 22.56 -11.99 24.04
C CYS A 647 22.15 -12.78 25.30
N ILE A 648 21.49 -12.09 26.22
CA ILE A 648 20.91 -12.67 27.44
C ILE A 648 19.42 -12.39 27.46
N ILE A 649 18.61 -13.39 27.78
CA ILE A 649 17.17 -13.25 27.95
C ILE A 649 16.85 -13.49 29.43
N ASN A 650 16.43 -12.45 30.15
CA ASN A 650 16.19 -12.52 31.59
C ASN A 650 15.01 -11.62 32.02
N PRO A 651 13.91 -12.17 32.54
CA PRO A 651 13.57 -13.60 32.66
C PRO A 651 13.50 -14.34 31.31
N GLY A 652 13.86 -15.63 31.29
CA GLY A 652 14.14 -16.36 30.06
C GLY A 652 12.90 -16.87 29.29
N ASN A 653 13.03 -16.95 27.97
CA ASN A 653 12.08 -17.54 27.03
C ASN A 653 12.85 -18.50 26.11
N PRO A 654 12.51 -19.80 26.07
CA PRO A 654 11.27 -20.44 26.57
C PRO A 654 11.31 -20.93 28.01
N THR A 655 12.45 -20.80 28.70
CA THR A 655 12.80 -21.57 29.90
C THR A 655 12.19 -21.05 31.21
N GLY A 656 11.73 -19.80 31.27
CA GLY A 656 11.03 -19.25 32.43
C GLY A 656 11.88 -19.01 33.67
N GLN A 657 13.21 -19.09 33.57
CA GLN A 657 14.13 -18.84 34.67
C GLN A 657 14.38 -17.35 34.92
N VAL A 658 14.80 -17.02 36.13
CA VAL A 658 15.23 -15.69 36.55
C VAL A 658 16.65 -15.80 37.06
N GLN A 659 17.57 -15.06 36.46
CA GLN A 659 18.99 -15.12 36.79
C GLN A 659 19.26 -14.42 38.12
N SER A 660 20.10 -15.02 38.95
CA SER A 660 20.54 -14.40 40.21
C SER A 660 21.45 -13.20 39.94
N ARG A 661 21.51 -12.26 40.89
CA ARG A 661 22.45 -11.14 40.83
C ARG A 661 23.90 -11.59 40.60
N GLN A 662 24.32 -12.65 41.30
CA GLN A 662 25.69 -13.19 41.17
C GLN A 662 25.97 -13.71 39.75
N CYS A 663 25.00 -14.42 39.15
CA CYS A 663 25.10 -14.91 37.78
C CYS A 663 25.27 -13.74 36.78
N ILE A 664 24.49 -12.67 36.95
CA ILE A 664 24.59 -11.46 36.11
C ILE A 664 25.96 -10.79 36.25
N GLU A 665 26.45 -10.65 37.49
CA GLU A 665 27.78 -10.09 37.78
C GLU A 665 28.90 -10.91 37.10
N ASP A 666 28.83 -12.24 37.19
CA ASP A 666 29.82 -13.13 36.56
C ASP A 666 29.76 -13.05 35.03
N VAL A 667 28.58 -12.87 34.44
CA VAL A 667 28.40 -12.65 32.99
C VAL A 667 28.98 -11.31 32.56
N ILE A 668 28.79 -10.24 33.35
CA ILE A 668 29.38 -8.92 33.06
C ILE A 668 30.91 -9.00 33.10
N ARG A 669 31.49 -9.66 34.11
CA ARG A 669 32.95 -9.90 34.18
C ARG A 669 33.46 -10.67 32.97
N PHE A 670 32.72 -11.70 32.56
CA PHE A 670 33.04 -12.47 31.36
C PHE A 670 33.00 -11.59 30.10
N ALA A 671 31.95 -10.80 29.90
CA ALA A 671 31.80 -9.94 28.74
C ALA A 671 32.88 -8.84 28.69
N ALA A 672 33.23 -8.25 29.83
CA ALA A 672 34.33 -7.29 29.94
C ALA A 672 35.68 -7.92 29.54
N LYS A 673 35.98 -9.11 30.08
CA LYS A 673 37.21 -9.86 29.77
C LYS A 673 37.30 -10.22 28.28
N GLU A 674 36.20 -10.68 27.69
CA GLU A 674 36.15 -11.14 26.30
C GLU A 674 35.83 -10.03 25.29
N ARG A 675 35.60 -8.79 25.76
CA ARG A 675 35.22 -7.61 24.97
C ARG A 675 33.97 -7.83 24.12
N LEU A 676 32.89 -8.27 24.77
CA LEU A 676 31.61 -8.55 24.13
C LEU A 676 30.59 -7.44 24.43
N PHE A 677 29.88 -7.00 23.40
CA PHE A 677 28.71 -6.14 23.52
C PHE A 677 27.56 -6.93 24.18
N LEU A 678 27.03 -6.44 25.29
CA LEU A 678 25.91 -7.09 25.99
C LEU A 678 24.58 -6.67 25.38
N MET A 679 23.73 -7.66 25.07
CA MET A 679 22.35 -7.45 24.63
C MET A 679 21.40 -8.09 25.66
N ALA A 680 20.87 -7.29 26.59
CA ALA A 680 20.01 -7.73 27.68
C ALA A 680 18.52 -7.60 27.31
N ASP A 681 17.89 -8.72 26.98
CA ASP A 681 16.46 -8.83 26.68
C ASP A 681 15.66 -9.03 27.97
N GLU A 682 15.14 -7.92 28.49
CA GLU A 682 14.50 -7.82 29.80
C GLU A 682 12.98 -7.59 29.69
N VAL A 683 12.37 -8.06 28.60
CA VAL A 683 10.94 -7.83 28.30
C VAL A 683 9.99 -8.49 29.29
N TYR A 684 10.48 -9.40 30.14
CA TYR A 684 9.70 -10.11 31.15
C TYR A 684 9.93 -9.61 32.59
N GLN A 685 10.59 -8.47 32.77
CA GLN A 685 11.07 -8.02 34.08
C GLN A 685 10.01 -7.91 35.19
N ASP A 686 8.76 -7.58 34.85
CA ASP A 686 7.65 -7.52 35.80
C ASP A 686 7.03 -8.90 36.14
N ASN A 687 7.39 -9.95 35.40
CA ASN A 687 6.89 -11.31 35.60
C ASN A 687 7.94 -12.17 36.33
N VAL A 688 7.98 -12.05 37.65
CA VAL A 688 8.77 -12.89 38.54
C VAL A 688 7.84 -13.47 39.60
N TYR A 689 7.83 -14.80 39.74
CA TYR A 689 6.85 -15.55 40.53
C TYR A 689 7.47 -16.36 41.66
N ALA A 690 8.63 -16.98 41.40
CA ALA A 690 9.23 -17.90 42.34
C ALA A 690 9.73 -17.17 43.59
N GLU A 691 9.47 -17.78 44.75
CA GLU A 691 9.95 -17.28 46.03
C GLU A 691 11.49 -17.17 46.03
N GLY A 692 12.01 -16.05 46.56
CA GLY A 692 13.45 -15.77 46.59
C GLY A 692 14.06 -15.31 45.25
N CYS A 693 13.29 -15.32 44.16
CA CYS A 693 13.74 -14.74 42.89
C CYS A 693 13.36 -13.27 42.81
N GLN A 694 14.27 -12.44 42.29
CA GLN A 694 14.04 -11.03 42.04
C GLN A 694 14.62 -10.67 40.66
N PHE A 695 13.96 -9.77 39.94
CA PHE A 695 14.54 -9.18 38.76
C PHE A 695 15.66 -8.20 39.14
N HIS A 696 16.84 -8.40 38.55
CA HIS A 696 17.95 -7.47 38.58
C HIS A 696 18.26 -7.10 37.13
N SER A 697 18.21 -5.79 36.81
CA SER A 697 18.59 -5.34 35.48
C SER A 697 20.11 -5.44 35.30
N PHE A 698 20.54 -5.74 34.07
CA PHE A 698 21.96 -5.73 33.72
C PHE A 698 22.56 -4.34 33.96
N LYS A 699 21.81 -3.26 33.69
CA LYS A 699 22.22 -1.89 34.01
C LYS A 699 22.53 -1.72 35.49
N LYS A 700 21.61 -2.10 36.39
CA LYS A 700 21.81 -1.96 37.83
C LYS A 700 23.08 -2.66 38.29
N VAL A 701 23.24 -3.94 37.92
CA VAL A 701 24.39 -4.75 38.35
C VAL A 701 25.69 -4.17 37.78
N LEU A 702 25.70 -3.76 36.51
CA LEU A 702 26.85 -3.15 35.86
C LEU A 702 27.34 -1.89 36.59
N PHE A 703 26.43 -0.98 36.95
CA PHE A 703 26.76 0.24 37.68
C PHE A 703 27.17 -0.04 39.13
N GLU A 704 26.54 -1.01 39.80
CA GLU A 704 26.94 -1.43 41.16
C GLU A 704 28.34 -2.08 41.21
N MET A 705 28.82 -2.65 40.09
CA MET A 705 30.18 -3.20 39.98
C MET A 705 31.27 -2.13 39.88
N GLY A 706 30.90 -0.86 39.70
CA GLY A 706 31.81 0.29 39.68
C GLY A 706 32.33 0.69 38.29
N PRO A 707 33.06 1.82 38.21
CA PRO A 707 33.43 2.48 36.96
C PRO A 707 34.29 1.63 36.02
N GLU A 708 35.09 0.70 36.58
CA GLU A 708 35.87 -0.27 35.79
C GLU A 708 35.00 -1.02 34.77
N TYR A 709 33.74 -1.32 35.13
CA TYR A 709 32.78 -1.97 34.26
C TYR A 709 31.77 -0.98 33.67
N SER A 710 31.22 -0.08 34.50
CA SER A 710 30.12 0.79 34.08
C SER A 710 30.48 1.86 33.07
N GLU A 711 31.78 2.18 32.90
CA GLU A 711 32.27 3.11 31.88
C GLU A 711 32.85 2.40 30.64
N THR A 712 32.99 1.07 30.68
CA THR A 712 33.72 0.31 29.64
C THR A 712 32.88 -0.74 28.92
N VAL A 713 31.93 -1.38 29.61
CA VAL A 713 31.11 -2.44 29.03
C VAL A 713 29.97 -1.84 28.24
N GLU A 714 29.94 -2.11 26.93
CA GLU A 714 28.85 -1.72 26.05
C GLU A 714 27.61 -2.59 26.34
N LEU A 715 26.46 -1.95 26.54
CA LEU A 715 25.20 -2.62 26.88
C LEU A 715 24.02 -1.99 26.13
N ALA A 716 23.18 -2.85 25.53
CA ALA A 716 21.83 -2.51 25.10
C ALA A 716 20.81 -3.33 25.92
N SER A 717 19.94 -2.64 26.66
CA SER A 717 18.86 -3.26 27.44
C SER A 717 17.52 -3.03 26.74
N PHE A 718 16.73 -4.09 26.54
CA PHE A 718 15.48 -4.05 25.78
C PHE A 718 14.24 -4.27 26.66
N HIS A 719 13.21 -3.47 26.42
CA HIS A 719 11.90 -3.60 27.07
C HIS A 719 10.74 -3.49 26.08
N SER A 720 9.55 -3.96 26.49
CA SER A 720 8.38 -4.05 25.62
C SER A 720 7.08 -3.86 26.40
N THR A 721 6.07 -3.26 25.76
CA THR A 721 4.70 -3.18 26.30
C THR A 721 3.90 -4.47 26.09
N SER A 722 4.48 -5.45 25.38
CA SER A 722 3.75 -6.63 24.91
C SER A 722 3.55 -7.73 25.96
N LYS A 723 4.30 -7.68 27.06
CA LYS A 723 4.43 -8.81 27.99
C LYS A 723 3.89 -8.45 29.36
N CYS A 724 4.02 -9.37 30.30
CA CYS A 724 3.65 -9.18 31.70
C CYS A 724 2.19 -8.78 31.93
N TYR A 725 1.93 -8.07 33.04
CA TYR A 725 0.59 -7.63 33.38
C TYR A 725 0.01 -6.63 32.36
N MET A 726 0.87 -5.95 31.58
CA MET A 726 0.41 -5.03 30.54
C MET A 726 -0.22 -5.81 29.38
N GLY A 727 0.47 -6.82 28.83
CA GLY A 727 -0.09 -7.74 27.84
C GLY A 727 -0.45 -7.15 26.47
N GLU A 728 -0.01 -5.92 26.16
CA GLU A 728 -0.48 -5.12 25.03
C GLU A 728 0.29 -5.40 23.72
N CYS A 729 0.33 -6.67 23.28
CA CYS A 729 1.11 -7.14 22.13
C CYS A 729 0.86 -6.37 20.82
N GLY A 730 -0.40 -5.98 20.57
CA GLY A 730 -0.83 -5.39 19.31
C GLY A 730 -0.43 -3.93 19.11
N PHE A 731 -0.16 -3.19 20.20
CA PHE A 731 0.23 -1.78 20.13
C PHE A 731 1.70 -1.57 19.75
N ARG A 732 2.52 -2.63 19.80
CA ARG A 732 3.92 -2.62 19.34
C ARG A 732 4.78 -1.52 19.98
N GLY A 733 4.61 -1.25 21.28
CA GLY A 733 5.46 -0.34 22.05
C GLY A 733 6.68 -1.04 22.65
N GLY A 734 7.82 -0.36 22.71
CA GLY A 734 9.04 -0.83 23.37
C GLY A 734 10.12 0.25 23.40
N TYR A 735 11.21 -0.03 24.10
CA TYR A 735 12.41 0.81 24.07
C TYR A 735 13.67 -0.05 24.14
N MET A 736 14.79 0.56 23.75
CA MET A 736 16.12 0.13 24.14
C MET A 736 16.88 1.28 24.78
N GLU A 737 17.60 0.97 25.85
CA GLU A 737 18.61 1.84 26.46
C GLU A 737 19.98 1.36 26.00
N VAL A 738 20.81 2.26 25.45
CA VAL A 738 22.15 1.95 24.96
C VAL A 738 23.18 2.79 25.71
N ILE A 739 24.13 2.15 26.38
CA ILE A 739 25.19 2.80 27.15
C ILE A 739 26.60 2.37 26.70
N ASN A 740 27.56 3.25 26.90
CA ASN A 740 28.99 3.09 26.55
C ASN A 740 29.29 2.78 25.08
N MET A 741 28.31 2.97 24.19
CA MET A 741 28.53 2.87 22.75
C MET A 741 29.40 4.03 22.28
N ASP A 742 30.32 3.75 21.35
CA ASP A 742 31.10 4.76 20.64
C ASP A 742 30.20 5.86 20.03
N ASP A 743 30.58 7.13 20.23
CA ASP A 743 29.76 8.29 19.85
C ASP A 743 29.52 8.35 18.33
N GLU A 744 30.50 8.00 17.50
CA GLU A 744 30.34 7.99 16.04
C GLU A 744 29.39 6.86 15.60
N VAL A 745 29.44 5.71 16.27
CA VAL A 745 28.48 4.61 16.07
C VAL A 745 27.08 5.00 16.52
N LYS A 746 26.93 5.73 17.64
CA LYS A 746 25.64 6.24 18.14
C LYS A 746 24.98 7.21 17.14
N LEU A 747 25.78 8.00 16.42
CA LEU A 747 25.28 8.81 15.30
C LEU A 747 24.76 7.93 14.15
N GLN A 748 25.44 6.83 13.81
CA GLN A 748 24.95 5.87 12.81
C GLN A 748 23.67 5.16 13.27
N LEU A 749 23.54 4.84 14.56
CA LEU A 749 22.30 4.32 15.13
C LEU A 749 21.15 5.31 14.93
N THR A 750 21.37 6.60 15.24
CA THR A 750 20.38 7.66 15.06
C THR A 750 19.95 7.79 13.60
N LYS A 751 20.90 7.72 12.66
CA LYS A 751 20.62 7.67 11.21
C LYS A 751 19.83 6.42 10.81
N LEU A 752 20.17 5.25 11.35
CA LEU A 752 19.50 3.99 11.04
C LEU A 752 18.05 3.97 11.54
N VAL A 753 17.73 4.61 12.66
CA VAL A 753 16.34 4.73 13.12
C VAL A 753 15.58 5.79 12.32
N SER A 754 16.25 6.85 11.84
CA SER A 754 15.59 7.93 11.10
C SER A 754 15.10 7.54 9.71
N VAL A 755 15.72 6.56 9.04
CA VAL A 755 15.22 6.06 7.73
C VAL A 755 13.84 5.40 7.85
N ARG A 756 13.40 5.05 9.06
CA ARG A 756 12.07 4.48 9.35
C ARG A 756 11.08 5.52 9.89
N LEU A 757 11.46 6.80 9.89
CA LEU A 757 10.74 7.92 10.47
C LEU A 757 10.67 7.86 12.00
N CYS A 758 9.77 7.06 12.57
CA CYS A 758 9.64 6.83 14.01
C CYS A 758 8.84 5.55 14.31
N ALA A 759 8.92 5.03 15.54
CA ALA A 759 7.99 3.98 15.98
C ALA A 759 6.53 4.51 15.99
N PRO A 760 5.50 3.66 15.84
CA PRO A 760 4.11 4.12 15.89
C PRO A 760 3.79 4.84 17.21
N VAL A 761 3.27 6.07 17.12
CA VAL A 761 3.03 6.93 18.29
C VAL A 761 2.08 6.33 19.33
N PRO A 762 1.00 5.59 18.97
CA PRO A 762 0.18 4.90 19.98
C PRO A 762 0.97 3.90 20.83
N GLY A 763 1.99 3.23 20.26
CA GLY A 763 2.88 2.33 21.00
C GLY A 763 3.81 3.09 21.95
N GLN A 764 4.28 4.28 21.55
CA GLN A 764 5.06 5.18 22.41
C GLN A 764 4.20 5.74 23.55
N ALA A 765 2.96 6.15 23.25
CA ALA A 765 2.00 6.63 24.24
C ALA A 765 1.67 5.54 25.27
N LEU A 766 1.46 4.30 24.84
CA LEU A 766 1.26 3.19 25.78
C LEU A 766 2.51 2.95 26.64
N LEU A 767 3.70 3.03 26.04
CA LEU A 767 4.95 2.86 26.79
C LEU A 767 5.07 3.90 27.91
N ASP A 768 4.68 5.16 27.65
CA ASP A 768 4.60 6.22 28.67
C ASP A 768 3.80 5.77 29.90
N LEU A 769 2.64 5.15 29.68
CA LEU A 769 1.75 4.69 30.76
C LEU A 769 2.32 3.49 31.52
N VAL A 770 3.09 2.65 30.82
CA VAL A 770 3.77 1.50 31.43
C VAL A 770 4.87 1.96 32.38
N VAL A 771 5.67 2.95 31.97
CA VAL A 771 6.82 3.46 32.75
C VAL A 771 6.42 4.54 33.75
N ASN A 772 5.27 5.18 33.54
CA ASN A 772 4.69 6.20 34.41
C ASN A 772 3.24 5.86 34.79
N PRO A 773 3.02 4.75 35.54
CA PRO A 773 1.69 4.35 35.97
C PRO A 773 1.08 5.35 36.97
N PRO A 774 -0.22 5.22 37.30
CA PRO A 774 -0.83 5.99 38.38
C PRO A 774 -0.05 5.88 39.69
N GLN A 775 0.05 6.99 40.42
CA GLN A 775 0.78 7.14 41.68
C GLN A 775 -0.17 7.18 42.88
N PRO A 776 0.31 6.86 44.10
CA PRO A 776 -0.49 7.00 45.31
C PRO A 776 -1.12 8.41 45.44
N GLY A 777 -2.44 8.46 45.59
CA GLY A 777 -3.21 9.71 45.65
C GLY A 777 -3.89 10.09 44.33
N GLU A 778 -3.53 9.47 43.21
CA GLU A 778 -4.23 9.67 41.93
C GLU A 778 -5.53 8.83 41.85
N PRO A 779 -6.61 9.33 41.22
CA PRO A 779 -7.91 8.65 41.15
C PRO A 779 -7.88 7.20 40.65
N SER A 780 -7.03 6.89 39.68
CA SER A 780 -6.94 5.57 39.04
C SER A 780 -5.97 4.61 39.74
N TYR A 781 -5.26 5.05 40.80
CA TYR A 781 -4.23 4.23 41.46
C TYR A 781 -4.79 2.93 42.04
N SER A 782 -5.90 3.01 42.76
CA SER A 782 -6.48 1.85 43.46
C SER A 782 -6.96 0.77 42.50
N SER A 783 -7.62 1.15 41.39
CA SER A 783 -8.06 0.22 40.35
C SER A 783 -6.87 -0.38 39.59
N PHE A 784 -5.89 0.45 39.20
CA PHE A 784 -4.69 -0.01 38.51
C PHE A 784 -3.90 -1.05 39.32
N ILE A 785 -3.63 -0.77 40.61
CA ILE A 785 -2.89 -1.70 41.47
C ILE A 785 -3.69 -3.00 41.68
N LYS A 786 -5.01 -2.92 41.82
CA LYS A 786 -5.88 -4.10 41.93
C LYS A 786 -5.79 -4.98 40.68
N GLU A 787 -5.92 -4.39 39.49
CA GLU A 787 -5.82 -5.09 38.21
C GLU A 787 -4.44 -5.73 38.03
N ARG A 788 -3.37 -4.93 38.19
CA ARG A 788 -1.98 -5.39 38.11
C ARG A 788 -1.70 -6.57 39.05
N THR A 789 -2.07 -6.43 40.33
CA THR A 789 -1.83 -7.46 41.34
C THR A 789 -2.63 -8.73 41.04
N ALA A 790 -3.89 -8.60 40.63
CA ALA A 790 -4.71 -9.74 40.25
C ALA A 790 -4.11 -10.52 39.07
N THR A 791 -3.64 -9.82 38.04
CA THR A 791 -2.99 -10.45 36.88
C THR A 791 -1.70 -11.17 37.26
N LEU A 792 -0.82 -10.52 38.03
CA LEU A 792 0.45 -11.13 38.45
C LEU A 792 0.22 -12.35 39.36
N SER A 793 -0.69 -12.25 40.33
CA SER A 793 -1.05 -13.38 41.20
C SER A 793 -1.62 -14.56 40.41
N ALA A 794 -2.50 -14.31 39.44
CA ALA A 794 -3.04 -15.35 38.58
C ALA A 794 -1.95 -16.01 37.71
N LEU A 795 -0.97 -15.25 37.21
CA LEU A 795 0.16 -15.81 36.47
C LEU A 795 1.05 -16.68 37.36
N ALA A 796 1.35 -16.23 38.60
CA ALA A 796 2.14 -17.00 39.56
C ALA A 796 1.45 -18.33 39.95
N GLU A 797 0.13 -18.30 40.17
CA GLU A 797 -0.67 -19.50 40.44
C GLU A 797 -0.61 -20.50 39.28
N LYS A 798 -0.79 -20.01 38.04
CA LYS A 798 -0.72 -20.83 36.83
C LYS A 798 0.68 -21.41 36.57
N ALA A 799 1.73 -20.65 36.88
CA ALA A 799 3.12 -21.12 36.81
C ALA A 799 3.35 -22.31 37.75
N LYS A 800 2.96 -22.15 39.02
CA LYS A 800 3.05 -23.21 40.05
C LYS A 800 2.22 -24.44 39.69
N LEU A 801 0.98 -24.23 39.24
CA LEU A 801 0.08 -25.32 38.82
C LEU A 801 0.67 -26.14 37.67
N THR A 802 1.25 -25.45 36.67
CA THR A 802 1.88 -26.08 35.50
C THR A 802 3.05 -26.96 35.91
N GLU A 803 3.96 -26.43 36.73
CA GLU A 803 5.10 -27.18 37.25
C GLU A 803 4.65 -28.41 38.03
N GLN A 804 3.71 -28.23 38.97
CA GLN A 804 3.22 -29.30 39.83
C GLN A 804 2.60 -30.43 39.02
N ILE A 805 1.68 -30.13 38.08
CA ILE A 805 0.98 -31.17 37.33
C ILE A 805 1.95 -31.90 36.39
N LEU A 806 2.78 -31.19 35.63
CA LEU A 806 3.70 -31.82 34.67
C LEU A 806 4.71 -32.75 35.35
N ASN A 807 5.19 -32.38 36.54
CA ASN A 807 6.11 -33.22 37.32
C ASN A 807 5.44 -34.47 37.95
N THR A 808 4.11 -34.60 37.91
CA THR A 808 3.42 -35.86 38.29
C THR A 808 3.40 -36.91 37.17
N VAL A 809 3.81 -36.54 35.95
CA VAL A 809 3.71 -37.41 34.77
C VAL A 809 5.04 -38.16 34.57
N PRO A 810 5.08 -39.49 34.69
CA PRO A 810 6.30 -40.26 34.42
C PRO A 810 6.82 -39.99 33.01
N GLY A 811 8.10 -39.66 32.88
CA GLY A 811 8.71 -39.31 31.60
C GLY A 811 8.64 -37.82 31.26
N ILE A 812 8.04 -36.97 32.10
CA ILE A 812 8.09 -35.50 31.99
C ILE A 812 8.83 -34.92 33.20
N ARG A 813 9.79 -34.02 32.95
CA ARG A 813 10.45 -33.19 33.98
C ARG A 813 10.30 -31.73 33.61
N CYS A 814 9.73 -30.93 34.50
CA CYS A 814 9.56 -29.49 34.33
C CYS A 814 10.35 -28.76 35.41
N ASN A 815 11.28 -27.90 35.01
CA ASN A 815 11.92 -26.96 35.93
C ASN A 815 10.91 -25.93 36.46
N PRO A 816 11.21 -25.28 37.60
CA PRO A 816 10.37 -24.22 38.13
C PRO A 816 10.20 -23.07 37.14
N VAL A 817 8.96 -22.61 36.98
CA VAL A 817 8.64 -21.44 36.16
C VAL A 817 8.81 -20.20 37.05
N GLN A 818 10.05 -19.70 37.14
CA GLN A 818 10.41 -18.60 38.02
C GLN A 818 9.88 -17.24 37.54
N GLY A 819 9.62 -17.09 36.24
CA GLY A 819 9.15 -15.86 35.62
C GLY A 819 8.64 -16.04 34.19
N ALA A 820 8.55 -14.93 33.45
CA ALA A 820 8.06 -14.89 32.06
C ALA A 820 6.63 -15.44 31.90
N MET A 821 6.34 -16.24 30.87
CA MET A 821 5.00 -16.79 30.60
C MET A 821 5.02 -18.23 30.09
N TYR A 822 6.15 -18.92 30.23
CA TYR A 822 6.37 -20.20 29.56
C TYR A 822 6.97 -21.24 30.49
N SER A 823 6.61 -22.49 30.23
CA SER A 823 7.35 -23.66 30.70
C SER A 823 8.01 -24.37 29.53
N PHE A 824 9.14 -25.01 29.81
CA PHE A 824 9.92 -25.78 28.83
C PHE A 824 10.23 -27.19 29.37
N PRO A 825 9.20 -28.03 29.60
CA PRO A 825 9.38 -29.37 30.11
C PRO A 825 10.19 -30.25 29.17
N ARG A 826 11.05 -31.07 29.76
CA ARG A 826 11.74 -32.18 29.11
C ARG A 826 10.84 -33.40 29.09
N ILE A 827 10.84 -34.09 27.95
CA ILE A 827 10.09 -35.33 27.74
C ILE A 827 11.03 -36.48 27.38
N THR A 828 10.75 -37.65 27.92
CA THR A 828 11.36 -38.91 27.52
C THR A 828 10.55 -39.51 26.37
N ILE A 829 11.16 -39.58 25.19
CA ILE A 829 10.53 -40.17 24.00
C ILE A 829 11.06 -41.61 23.83
N PRO A 830 10.18 -42.64 23.74
CA PRO A 830 10.62 -44.02 23.56
C PRO A 830 11.39 -44.25 22.25
N PRO A 831 12.33 -45.22 22.20
CA PRO A 831 13.15 -45.48 21.01
C PRO A 831 12.33 -45.75 19.74
N LYS A 832 11.20 -46.46 19.82
CA LYS A 832 10.35 -46.73 18.65
C LYS A 832 9.73 -45.45 18.09
N ALA A 833 9.35 -44.50 18.94
CA ALA A 833 8.85 -43.20 18.49
C ALA A 833 9.95 -42.36 17.84
N ILE A 834 11.18 -42.42 18.37
CA ILE A 834 12.35 -41.76 17.74
C ILE A 834 12.60 -42.35 16.34
N GLN A 835 12.54 -43.68 16.22
CA GLN A 835 12.71 -44.36 14.94
C GLN A 835 11.61 -43.96 13.94
N GLU A 836 10.33 -43.98 14.34
CA GLU A 836 9.23 -43.56 13.45
C GLU A 836 9.37 -42.09 13.02
N ALA A 837 9.80 -41.20 13.94
CA ALA A 837 10.06 -39.81 13.60
C ALA A 837 11.17 -39.68 12.54
N GLN A 838 12.26 -40.44 12.68
CA GLN A 838 13.36 -40.49 11.71
C GLN A 838 12.91 -41.03 10.35
N GLU A 839 12.11 -42.10 10.32
CA GLU A 839 11.53 -42.66 9.09
C GLU A 839 10.64 -41.63 8.34
N LYS A 840 10.03 -40.70 9.08
CA LYS A 840 9.25 -39.58 8.52
C LYS A 840 10.07 -38.32 8.23
N GLY A 841 11.38 -38.33 8.46
CA GLY A 841 12.25 -37.17 8.29
C GLY A 841 11.93 -36.03 9.28
N GLN A 842 11.41 -36.35 10.46
CA GLN A 842 11.02 -35.38 11.50
C GLN A 842 11.92 -35.49 12.73
N GLN A 843 12.09 -34.37 13.43
CA GLN A 843 12.66 -34.39 14.78
C GLN A 843 11.70 -35.10 15.76
N PRO A 844 12.19 -35.86 16.75
CA PRO A 844 11.32 -36.62 17.65
C PRO A 844 10.29 -35.78 18.41
N ASP A 845 10.66 -34.59 18.85
CA ASP A 845 9.74 -33.67 19.53
C ASP A 845 8.72 -33.01 18.59
N MET A 846 9.09 -32.73 17.34
CA MET A 846 8.15 -32.31 16.28
C MET A 846 7.09 -33.39 16.06
N PHE A 847 7.51 -34.65 15.95
CA PHE A 847 6.60 -35.78 15.82
C PHE A 847 5.66 -35.89 17.03
N TYR A 848 6.20 -35.79 18.25
CA TYR A 848 5.42 -35.80 19.48
C TYR A 848 4.39 -34.67 19.53
N CYS A 849 4.78 -33.43 19.24
CA CYS A 849 3.89 -32.28 19.26
C CYS A 849 2.84 -32.33 18.13
N MET A 850 3.16 -32.85 16.95
CA MET A 850 2.20 -33.04 15.87
C MET A 850 1.13 -34.06 16.25
N LYS A 851 1.54 -35.21 16.81
CA LYS A 851 0.61 -36.22 17.33
C LYS A 851 -0.27 -35.66 18.44
N MET A 852 0.29 -34.86 19.35
CA MET A 852 -0.49 -34.22 20.40
C MET A 852 -1.56 -33.30 19.83
N LEU A 853 -1.22 -32.47 18.84
CA LEU A 853 -2.16 -31.59 18.17
C LEU A 853 -3.29 -32.39 17.49
N GLU A 854 -2.95 -33.42 16.73
CA GLU A 854 -3.92 -34.22 15.96
C GLU A 854 -4.84 -35.10 16.83
N GLU A 855 -4.40 -35.47 18.03
CA GLU A 855 -5.19 -36.31 18.95
C GLU A 855 -5.98 -35.51 19.99
N THR A 856 -5.49 -34.32 20.38
CA THR A 856 -6.04 -33.58 21.54
C THR A 856 -6.52 -32.17 21.23
N GLY A 857 -6.12 -31.61 20.08
CA GLY A 857 -6.33 -30.22 19.70
C GLY A 857 -5.35 -29.25 20.36
N ILE A 858 -4.37 -29.72 21.12
CA ILE A 858 -3.43 -28.84 21.85
C ILE A 858 -2.24 -28.49 20.95
N CYS A 859 -2.10 -27.19 20.64
CA CYS A 859 -1.00 -26.68 19.84
C CYS A 859 0.17 -26.23 20.73
N LEU A 860 1.24 -27.02 20.76
CA LEU A 860 2.52 -26.72 21.42
C LEU A 860 3.60 -26.29 20.41
N VAL A 861 4.77 -25.88 20.90
CA VAL A 861 5.96 -25.66 20.04
C VAL A 861 7.05 -26.67 20.43
N PRO A 862 7.61 -27.45 19.51
CA PRO A 862 8.62 -28.46 19.82
C PRO A 862 9.95 -27.81 20.22
N GLY A 863 10.71 -28.49 21.07
CA GLY A 863 12.00 -28.01 21.59
C GLY A 863 13.03 -27.74 20.50
N SER A 864 13.02 -28.52 19.43
CA SER A 864 13.83 -28.35 18.22
C SER A 864 13.67 -26.97 17.60
N GLY A 865 12.52 -26.31 17.76
CA GLY A 865 12.30 -24.94 17.31
C GLY A 865 13.06 -23.86 18.10
N PHE A 866 13.57 -24.20 19.28
CA PHE A 866 14.35 -23.32 20.17
C PHE A 866 15.81 -23.77 20.29
N GLY A 867 16.17 -24.89 19.68
CA GLY A 867 17.41 -25.60 20.02
C GLY A 867 17.36 -26.22 21.41
N GLN A 868 18.08 -27.32 21.57
CA GLN A 868 18.21 -28.05 22.82
C GLN A 868 19.51 -28.86 22.79
N LYS A 869 19.90 -29.46 23.93
CA LYS A 869 21.07 -30.33 24.00
C LYS A 869 20.78 -31.63 23.25
N ASP A 870 21.77 -32.15 22.51
CA ASP A 870 21.62 -33.40 21.78
C ASP A 870 21.21 -34.55 22.71
N GLY A 871 20.25 -35.36 22.25
CA GLY A 871 19.68 -36.46 23.05
C GLY A 871 18.64 -36.03 24.09
N THR A 872 18.29 -34.74 24.15
CA THR A 872 17.18 -34.23 24.97
C THR A 872 16.04 -33.75 24.08
N TYR A 873 14.80 -33.83 24.57
CA TYR A 873 13.61 -33.45 23.84
C TYR A 873 12.67 -32.65 24.74
N HIS A 874 12.12 -31.57 24.22
CA HIS A 874 11.29 -30.65 24.98
C HIS A 874 10.09 -30.18 24.17
N PHE A 875 9.19 -29.47 24.82
CA PHE A 875 8.23 -28.59 24.16
C PHE A 875 8.06 -27.32 24.98
N ARG A 876 7.71 -26.21 24.33
CA ARG A 876 7.25 -25.00 25.01
C ARG A 876 5.74 -24.98 25.12
N MET A 877 5.26 -24.58 26.29
CA MET A 877 3.87 -24.26 26.55
C MET A 877 3.75 -22.89 27.23
N THR A 878 2.64 -22.20 26.99
CA THR A 878 2.30 -20.94 27.69
C THR A 878 1.42 -21.18 28.91
N ILE A 879 1.65 -20.43 29.98
CA ILE A 879 0.81 -20.43 31.20
C ILE A 879 -0.38 -19.45 31.08
N LEU A 880 -0.57 -18.84 29.91
CA LEU A 880 -1.56 -17.80 29.70
C LEU A 880 -3.04 -18.24 29.81
N PRO A 881 -3.47 -19.45 29.40
CA PRO A 881 -4.88 -19.84 29.49
C PRO A 881 -5.46 -19.62 30.88
N PRO A 882 -6.77 -19.33 31.02
CA PRO A 882 -7.43 -19.26 32.32
C PRO A 882 -7.24 -20.57 33.10
N ILE A 883 -7.23 -20.52 34.44
CA ILE A 883 -6.91 -21.68 35.29
C ILE A 883 -7.75 -22.92 34.94
N ASP A 884 -9.05 -22.75 34.69
CA ASP A 884 -9.94 -23.87 34.34
C ASP A 884 -9.53 -24.51 33.00
N LYS A 885 -9.25 -23.70 31.98
CA LYS A 885 -8.77 -24.18 30.67
C LYS A 885 -7.36 -24.78 30.76
N LEU A 886 -6.48 -24.17 31.56
CA LEU A 886 -5.11 -24.65 31.77
C LEU A 886 -5.12 -26.02 32.46
N THR A 887 -5.98 -26.23 33.45
CA THR A 887 -6.12 -27.53 34.13
C THR A 887 -6.57 -28.63 33.16
N ILE A 888 -7.57 -28.34 32.32
CA ILE A 888 -8.04 -29.27 31.28
C ILE A 888 -6.91 -29.58 30.29
N LEU A 889 -6.17 -28.55 29.86
CA LEU A 889 -5.02 -28.69 28.96
C LEU A 889 -3.96 -29.61 29.56
N LEU A 890 -3.53 -29.35 30.79
CA LEU A 890 -2.49 -30.12 31.48
C LEU A 890 -2.88 -31.59 31.68
N ASN A 891 -4.15 -31.86 32.02
CA ASN A 891 -4.67 -33.23 32.10
C ASN A 891 -4.67 -33.91 30.72
N LYS A 892 -5.11 -33.23 29.66
CA LYS A 892 -5.03 -33.78 28.30
C LYS A 892 -3.59 -34.09 27.86
N VAL A 893 -2.63 -33.24 28.23
CA VAL A 893 -1.18 -33.49 27.98
C VAL A 893 -0.72 -34.75 28.70
N LYS A 894 -1.08 -34.92 29.97
CA LYS A 894 -0.76 -36.11 30.78
C LYS A 894 -1.34 -37.38 30.14
N GLU A 895 -2.61 -37.33 29.76
CA GLU A 895 -3.33 -38.48 29.22
C GLU A 895 -2.77 -38.90 27.87
N PHE A 896 -2.49 -37.92 27.01
CA PHE A 896 -1.79 -38.14 25.75
C PHE A 896 -0.39 -38.72 25.97
N HIS A 897 0.42 -38.14 26.87
CA HIS A 897 1.78 -38.62 27.12
C HIS A 897 1.80 -40.08 27.58
N ARG A 898 0.88 -40.45 28.48
CA ARG A 898 0.73 -41.85 28.95
C ARG A 898 0.37 -42.79 27.80
N LYS A 899 -0.58 -42.40 26.94
CA LYS A 899 -0.99 -43.20 25.78
C LYS A 899 0.14 -43.33 24.76
N PHE A 900 0.80 -42.22 24.44
CA PHE A 900 1.93 -42.17 23.50
C PHE A 900 3.07 -43.06 23.97
N THR A 901 3.49 -42.94 25.23
CA THR A 901 4.55 -43.80 25.77
C THR A 901 4.15 -45.27 25.77
N GLN A 902 2.91 -45.63 26.14
CA GLN A 902 2.43 -47.02 26.06
C GLN A 902 2.43 -47.58 24.64
N GLN A 903 2.05 -46.77 23.65
CA GLN A 903 2.03 -47.18 22.24
C GLN A 903 3.45 -47.44 21.70
N TYR A 904 4.45 -46.68 22.16
CA TYR A 904 5.81 -46.68 21.62
C TYR A 904 6.86 -47.34 22.53
N SER A 905 6.46 -47.88 23.69
CA SER A 905 7.34 -48.63 24.59
C SER A 905 7.77 -49.98 24.02
#